data_AF-A0AAD3H8H9-F1
#
_entry.id   AF-A0AAD3H8H9-F1
#
_cell.length_a   1.000
_cell.length_b   1.000
_cell.length_c   1.000
_cell.angle_alpha   90.00
_cell.angle_beta   90.00
_cell.angle_gamma   90.00
#
_symmetry.space_group_name_H-M   'P 1'
#
loop_
_entity.id
_entity.type
_entity.pdbx_description
1 polymer ?
#
loop_
_entity_poly.entity_id
_entity_poly.type
_entity_poly.pdbx_seq_one_letter_code
_entity_poly.pdbx_strand_id
1 'polypeptide(L)'
;MRTTDNEGLMNALSSQNKVLPLVILDTKDTLPNIPMGRIHTLDTADLLSAAMDSLNKKLSQINKDLKLHVKYDSNGASFQELLLNVLGQIEDVDKVTIHTCDLGEVDNSLKYGTMSHIDESLFGDVKMDVQLKTWDCHLRKSTWESAMNDANSFPSTFTEYEKKFMLESLSDIAVPDSGSNFEALNIQSMSHLPSIEIVRDLLCKSFEYDLTDEITKQKLEEDCNTGLYMTHWGGLDCSSSFSEDYALKVADIFLGKNGDDGDEALIKHLDCWNKGSKALTKNDLSLEHHAIDWMMTGGESSSNTIKTGNLIEGEILTRYLAAPLLFGLVSPRHLLKKANEADSLIEKSFLDGILPSVARSKDTTGVLKTMVEAREWHQLFALKNILVHGNKDGDLDTGYWRWHGYLCRYVGCDLNNVKDQSKEGIALVHGFGASGSQWAKAIDELKKIDAGEKAMQALAMDLIGFGQSEKPSLTYTQYLWESYTSAFMKDIAIGRHNWQSYTIGGNSIGGYTAMSAAADDTVGESDTNNPVVTASGKRGSKKCKGLVLMNSAGKIFTKKEVDAMSTGVTSTVAEATANDLLGPSSPPSRQIAKVFGSGLLWYLRPRIQSICKNLYPTNPDAVDDILCGGILRDSLDSGAINVMISGSKLPPPRTANELLGADFGSCKNRDLVKTYDSRFKEGTFDGPVLVAQGLLDPLNDAKSRAAMLGDLRKGIKVDSINAGHCPHDELPAEIAFSINSWLNTEVAAM
;
A
#
# COMPACT_ATOMS: atom_id res chain seq x y z
N MET A 1 -2.85 -18.21 8.23
CA MET A 1 -2.08 -19.10 9.11
C MET A 1 -2.57 -19.03 10.56
N ARG A 2 -3.89 -19.04 10.80
CA ARG A 2 -4.44 -18.76 12.13
C ARG A 2 -4.93 -20.04 12.80
N THR A 3 -4.34 -20.36 13.96
CA THR A 3 -4.74 -21.51 14.77
C THR A 3 -5.63 -21.12 15.95
N THR A 4 -5.56 -19.87 16.41
CA THR A 4 -6.21 -19.41 17.64
C THR A 4 -7.65 -18.94 17.47
N ASP A 5 -8.09 -18.69 16.23
CA ASP A 5 -9.47 -18.26 15.91
C ASP A 5 -10.17 -19.22 14.94
N ASN A 6 -9.81 -20.51 14.98
CA ASN A 6 -10.26 -21.52 14.02
C ASN A 6 -11.12 -22.61 14.67
N GLU A 7 -12.43 -22.41 14.69
CA GLU A 7 -13.39 -23.39 15.25
C GLU A 7 -13.34 -24.73 14.52
N GLY A 8 -13.15 -24.72 13.20
CA GLY A 8 -13.13 -25.95 12.42
C GLY A 8 -11.91 -26.81 12.73
N LEU A 9 -10.74 -26.20 12.93
CA LEU A 9 -9.54 -26.89 13.43
C LEU A 9 -9.79 -27.47 14.82
N MET A 10 -10.37 -26.71 15.75
CA MET A 10 -10.65 -27.21 17.11
C MET A 10 -11.68 -28.33 17.13
N ASN A 11 -12.73 -28.23 16.32
CA ASN A 11 -13.72 -29.29 16.12
C ASN A 11 -13.08 -30.55 15.53
N ALA A 12 -12.19 -30.38 14.54
CA ALA A 12 -11.47 -31.49 13.93
C ALA A 12 -10.55 -32.19 14.95
N LEU A 13 -9.81 -31.43 15.77
CA LEU A 13 -8.94 -31.97 16.82
C LEU A 13 -9.70 -32.64 17.96
N SER A 14 -10.98 -32.30 18.15
CA SER A 14 -11.87 -32.92 19.13
C SER A 14 -12.60 -34.15 18.58
N SER A 15 -12.57 -34.35 17.26
CA SER A 15 -13.18 -35.49 16.57
C SER A 15 -12.18 -36.62 16.39
N GLN A 16 -12.65 -37.86 16.16
CA GLN A 16 -11.78 -38.99 15.77
C GLN A 16 -11.29 -38.90 14.30
N ASN A 17 -11.38 -37.73 13.67
CA ASN A 17 -10.98 -37.55 12.28
C ASN A 17 -9.47 -37.37 12.16
N LYS A 18 -8.91 -37.82 11.04
CA LYS A 18 -7.51 -37.53 10.70
C LYS A 18 -7.38 -36.11 10.15
N VAL A 19 -6.43 -35.34 10.66
CA VAL A 19 -6.20 -33.95 10.24
C VAL A 19 -4.86 -33.82 9.50
N LEU A 20 -4.87 -33.05 8.41
CA LEU A 20 -3.70 -32.74 7.59
C LEU A 20 -3.59 -31.21 7.39
N PRO A 21 -2.73 -30.52 8.17
CA PRO A 21 -2.38 -29.13 7.86
C PRO A 21 -1.53 -29.06 6.59
N LEU A 22 -2.00 -28.33 5.58
CA LEU A 22 -1.36 -28.26 4.26
C LEU A 22 -1.21 -26.80 3.79
N VAL A 23 -0.05 -26.49 3.23
CA VAL A 23 0.21 -25.29 2.42
C VAL A 23 0.59 -25.73 1.02
N ILE A 24 -0.01 -25.09 0.00
CA ILE A 24 0.38 -25.28 -1.40
C ILE A 24 1.03 -23.97 -1.87
N LEU A 25 2.24 -24.07 -2.42
CA LEU A 25 2.95 -22.95 -3.05
C LEU A 25 3.17 -23.29 -4.52
N ASP A 26 2.64 -22.47 -5.41
CA ASP A 26 2.72 -22.71 -6.84
C ASP A 26 3.08 -21.44 -7.60
N THR A 27 3.81 -21.61 -8.70
CA THR A 27 4.40 -20.49 -9.46
C THR A 27 3.42 -19.85 -10.45
N LYS A 28 2.18 -20.34 -10.54
CA LYS A 28 1.20 -19.95 -11.56
C LYS A 28 0.02 -19.15 -11.01
N ASP A 29 -0.48 -19.57 -9.85
CA ASP A 29 -1.74 -19.13 -9.27
C ASP A 29 -1.52 -18.43 -7.92
N THR A 30 -0.84 -19.05 -6.95
CA THR A 30 -0.71 -18.47 -5.60
C THR A 30 0.43 -17.46 -5.48
N LEU A 31 1.66 -17.84 -5.82
CA LEU A 31 2.84 -16.98 -5.62
C LEU A 31 2.80 -15.68 -6.44
N PRO A 32 2.37 -15.68 -7.72
CA PRO A 32 2.28 -14.43 -8.50
C PRO A 32 1.31 -13.40 -7.93
N ASN A 33 0.33 -13.83 -7.13
CA ASN A 33 -0.69 -12.97 -6.54
C ASN A 33 -0.37 -12.54 -5.11
N ILE A 34 0.79 -12.95 -4.55
CA ILE A 34 1.20 -12.48 -3.22
C ILE A 34 1.46 -10.96 -3.30
N PRO A 35 0.77 -10.14 -2.48
CA PRO A 35 0.95 -8.70 -2.52
C PRO A 35 2.39 -8.28 -2.21
N MET A 36 2.92 -7.30 -2.93
CA MET A 36 4.31 -6.84 -2.83
C MET A 36 5.37 -7.89 -3.22
N GLY A 37 4.96 -9.06 -3.72
CA GLY A 37 5.89 -10.15 -4.03
C GLY A 37 6.90 -9.80 -5.12
N ARG A 38 6.55 -8.96 -6.10
CA ARG A 38 7.47 -8.57 -7.18
C ARG A 38 8.42 -7.44 -6.76
N ILE A 39 7.96 -6.51 -5.94
CA ILE A 39 8.78 -5.37 -5.46
C ILE A 39 9.72 -5.80 -4.32
N HIS A 40 9.24 -6.64 -3.41
CA HIS A 40 9.95 -7.06 -2.20
C HIS A 40 10.16 -8.58 -2.21
N THR A 41 10.67 -9.13 -3.31
CA THR A 41 10.68 -10.58 -3.54
C THR A 41 11.38 -11.37 -2.45
N LEU A 42 12.60 -10.99 -2.09
CA LEU A 42 13.36 -11.69 -1.06
C LEU A 42 12.76 -11.46 0.34
N ASP A 43 12.31 -10.25 0.67
CA ASP A 43 11.66 -9.99 1.97
C ASP A 43 10.33 -10.74 2.11
N THR A 44 9.55 -10.82 1.01
CA THR A 44 8.29 -11.56 0.95
C THR A 44 8.53 -13.05 1.14
N ALA A 45 9.59 -13.59 0.54
CA ALA A 45 10.00 -14.98 0.74
C ALA A 45 10.37 -15.24 2.20
N ASP A 46 11.10 -14.32 2.83
CA ASP A 46 11.52 -14.43 4.22
C ASP A 46 10.32 -14.39 5.17
N LEU A 47 9.37 -13.47 4.94
CA LEU A 47 8.12 -13.41 5.70
C LEU A 47 7.27 -14.66 5.52
N LEU A 48 7.12 -15.14 4.28
CA LEU A 48 6.35 -16.35 4.01
C LEU A 48 6.97 -17.56 4.71
N SER A 49 8.29 -17.70 4.64
CA SER A 49 9.05 -18.77 5.33
C SER A 49 8.87 -18.68 6.85
N ALA A 50 9.07 -17.50 7.44
CA ALA A 50 8.90 -17.27 8.87
C ALA A 50 7.45 -17.51 9.32
N ALA A 51 6.47 -17.15 8.49
CA ALA A 51 5.08 -17.38 8.81
C ALA A 51 4.73 -18.88 8.82
N MET A 52 5.21 -19.65 7.84
CA MET A 52 5.02 -21.11 7.82
C MET A 52 5.71 -21.79 9.03
N ASP A 53 6.90 -21.33 9.42
CA ASP A 53 7.57 -21.82 10.62
C ASP A 53 6.79 -21.49 11.91
N SER A 54 6.29 -20.26 12.03
CA SER A 54 5.41 -19.86 13.14
C SER A 54 4.16 -20.73 13.22
N LEU A 55 3.52 -21.01 12.07
CA LEU A 55 2.35 -21.90 12.00
C LEU A 55 2.71 -23.32 12.43
N ASN A 56 3.81 -23.88 11.91
CA ASN A 56 4.27 -25.22 12.27
C ASN A 56 4.56 -25.36 13.78
N LYS A 57 5.17 -24.34 14.38
CA LYS A 57 5.40 -24.27 15.83
C LYS A 57 4.10 -24.24 16.62
N LYS A 58 3.11 -23.44 16.20
CA LYS A 58 1.78 -23.38 16.85
C LYS A 58 1.04 -24.69 16.75
N LEU A 59 1.02 -25.33 15.59
CA LEU A 59 0.41 -26.65 15.41
C LEU A 59 1.07 -27.69 16.34
N SER A 60 2.40 -27.68 16.44
CA SER A 60 3.16 -28.58 17.33
C SER A 60 2.89 -28.33 18.82
N GLN A 61 2.59 -27.09 19.22
CA GLN A 61 2.20 -26.74 20.59
C GLN A 61 0.80 -27.26 20.92
N ILE A 62 -0.13 -27.22 19.96
CA ILE A 62 -1.48 -27.76 20.11
C ILE A 62 -1.42 -29.29 20.22
N ASN A 63 -0.70 -29.95 19.31
CA ASN A 63 -0.44 -31.38 19.36
C ASN A 63 0.89 -31.71 18.66
N LYS A 64 1.76 -32.50 19.31
CA LYS A 64 3.11 -32.83 18.79
C LYS A 64 3.09 -33.58 17.46
N ASP A 65 2.01 -34.26 17.14
CA ASP A 65 1.85 -35.03 15.91
C ASP A 65 1.22 -34.19 14.78
N LEU A 66 0.72 -32.98 15.08
CA LEU A 66 0.16 -32.06 14.09
C LEU A 66 1.27 -31.24 13.43
N LYS A 67 1.83 -31.77 12.33
CA LYS A 67 2.89 -31.12 11.55
C LYS A 67 2.34 -30.37 10.36
N LEU A 68 2.98 -29.25 10.00
CA LEU A 68 2.67 -28.54 8.76
C LEU A 68 3.29 -29.28 7.57
N HIS A 69 2.47 -29.64 6.60
CA HIS A 69 2.94 -30.16 5.33
C HIS A 69 2.92 -29.07 4.27
N VAL A 70 3.91 -29.09 3.38
CA VAL A 70 4.01 -28.13 2.28
C VAL A 70 4.17 -28.87 0.97
N LYS A 71 3.31 -28.55 -0.01
CA LYS A 71 3.41 -29.02 -1.39
C LYS A 71 3.79 -27.85 -2.27
N TYR A 72 4.80 -28.03 -3.10
CA TYR A 72 5.21 -27.04 -4.08
C TYR A 72 5.75 -27.71 -5.33
N ASP A 73 5.73 -26.98 -6.43
CA ASP A 73 6.36 -27.37 -7.69
C ASP A 73 6.99 -26.16 -8.37
N SER A 74 8.19 -26.36 -8.89
CA SER A 74 8.94 -25.34 -9.62
C SER A 74 8.83 -25.48 -11.14
N ASN A 75 8.04 -26.45 -11.63
CA ASN A 75 7.85 -26.74 -13.05
C ASN A 75 6.53 -26.15 -13.60
N GLY A 76 5.86 -25.28 -12.84
CA GLY A 76 4.67 -24.55 -13.30
C GLY A 76 3.34 -25.27 -13.11
N ALA A 77 3.28 -26.33 -12.29
CA ALA A 77 2.01 -26.92 -11.89
C ALA A 77 1.13 -25.88 -11.18
N SER A 78 -0.15 -25.87 -11.52
CA SER A 78 -1.19 -25.05 -10.89
C SER A 78 -1.49 -25.49 -9.46
N PHE A 79 -2.12 -24.60 -8.69
CA PHE A 79 -2.61 -24.92 -7.35
C PHE A 79 -3.50 -26.18 -7.35
N GLN A 80 -4.39 -26.27 -8.35
CA GLN A 80 -5.35 -27.38 -8.50
C GLN A 80 -4.66 -28.72 -8.78
N GLU A 81 -3.68 -28.74 -9.68
CA GLU A 81 -2.91 -29.94 -9.99
C GLU A 81 -2.13 -30.44 -8.78
N LEU A 82 -1.55 -29.52 -7.99
CA LEU A 82 -0.85 -29.87 -6.76
C LEU A 82 -1.80 -30.40 -5.68
N LEU A 83 -2.99 -29.81 -5.55
CA LEU A 83 -4.02 -30.29 -4.62
C LEU A 83 -4.50 -31.70 -4.99
N LEU A 84 -4.84 -31.93 -6.27
CA LEU A 84 -5.25 -33.25 -6.76
C LEU A 84 -4.14 -34.30 -6.56
N ASN A 85 -2.89 -33.91 -6.76
CA ASN A 85 -1.75 -34.79 -6.49
C ASN A 85 -1.68 -35.20 -5.01
N VAL A 86 -1.94 -34.28 -4.08
CA VAL A 86 -1.98 -34.61 -2.63
C VAL A 86 -3.16 -35.52 -2.33
N LEU A 87 -4.37 -35.23 -2.83
CA LEU A 87 -5.56 -36.05 -2.61
C LEU A 87 -5.37 -37.48 -3.14
N GLY A 88 -4.74 -37.64 -4.31
CA GLY A 88 -4.46 -38.95 -4.90
C GLY A 88 -3.49 -39.83 -4.10
N GLN A 89 -2.79 -39.28 -3.09
CA GLN A 89 -1.87 -40.02 -2.21
C GLN A 89 -2.53 -40.44 -0.89
N ILE A 90 -3.77 -40.04 -0.64
CA ILE A 90 -4.51 -40.43 0.57
C ILE A 90 -5.15 -41.80 0.32
N GLU A 91 -4.65 -42.82 1.00
CA GLU A 91 -5.17 -44.19 0.97
C GLU A 91 -6.13 -44.43 2.15
N ASP A 92 -7.05 -45.39 2.00
CA ASP A 92 -7.98 -45.83 3.05
C ASP A 92 -8.90 -44.73 3.65
N VAL A 93 -9.29 -43.74 2.83
CA VAL A 93 -10.22 -42.67 3.22
C VAL A 93 -11.32 -42.52 2.16
N ASP A 94 -12.57 -42.80 2.56
CA ASP A 94 -13.75 -42.68 1.68
C ASP A 94 -14.26 -41.24 1.53
N LYS A 95 -13.94 -40.38 2.51
CA LYS A 95 -14.44 -39.00 2.59
C LYS A 95 -13.38 -38.03 3.10
N VAL A 96 -13.17 -36.94 2.37
CA VAL A 96 -12.28 -35.84 2.73
C VAL A 96 -13.09 -34.56 2.87
N THR A 97 -12.83 -33.79 3.92
CA THR A 97 -13.35 -32.41 4.03
C THR A 97 -12.18 -31.45 3.97
N ILE A 98 -12.11 -30.66 2.90
CA ILE A 98 -11.12 -29.61 2.73
C ILE A 98 -11.65 -28.36 3.40
N HIS A 99 -10.91 -27.89 4.39
CA HIS A 99 -11.20 -26.64 5.04
C HIS A 99 -10.26 -25.54 4.53
N THR A 100 -10.82 -24.40 4.11
CA THR A 100 -10.07 -23.23 3.64
C THR A 100 -10.50 -21.98 4.38
N CYS A 101 -9.57 -21.05 4.62
CA CYS A 101 -9.90 -19.73 5.15
C CYS A 101 -10.72 -18.95 4.13
N ASP A 102 -11.86 -18.41 4.55
CA ASP A 102 -12.58 -17.39 3.81
C ASP A 102 -12.12 -16.01 4.29
N LEU A 103 -11.46 -15.29 3.40
CA LEU A 103 -10.96 -13.94 3.66
C LEU A 103 -11.96 -12.86 3.23
N GLY A 104 -13.12 -13.27 2.70
CA GLY A 104 -14.13 -12.40 2.10
C GLY A 104 -13.91 -12.21 0.60
N GLU A 105 -14.97 -11.82 -0.12
CA GLU A 105 -14.99 -11.73 -1.59
C GLU A 105 -13.92 -10.82 -2.15
N VAL A 106 -13.63 -9.70 -1.45
CA VAL A 106 -12.62 -8.73 -1.88
C VAL A 106 -11.26 -9.39 -1.93
N ASP A 107 -10.81 -10.00 -0.82
CA ASP A 107 -9.50 -10.63 -0.76
C ASP A 107 -9.45 -11.93 -1.58
N ASN A 108 -10.55 -12.65 -1.72
CA ASN A 108 -10.67 -13.78 -2.65
C ASN A 108 -10.51 -13.32 -4.11
N SER A 109 -11.04 -12.14 -4.49
CA SER A 109 -10.86 -11.57 -5.84
C SER A 109 -9.41 -11.14 -6.14
N LEU A 110 -8.62 -10.91 -5.08
CA LEU A 110 -7.18 -10.65 -5.20
C LEU A 110 -6.36 -11.91 -5.46
N LYS A 111 -6.96 -13.11 -5.35
CA LYS A 111 -6.34 -14.40 -5.63
C LYS A 111 -5.12 -14.78 -4.78
N TYR A 112 -4.87 -14.11 -3.65
CA TYR A 112 -3.79 -14.52 -2.74
C TYR A 112 -4.25 -15.58 -1.71
N GLY A 113 -5.57 -15.71 -1.48
CA GLY A 113 -6.15 -16.72 -0.59
C GLY A 113 -6.44 -18.05 -1.32
N THR A 114 -6.35 -19.16 -0.59
CA THR A 114 -6.57 -20.52 -1.13
C THR A 114 -7.99 -20.75 -1.67
N MET A 115 -9.00 -20.11 -1.07
CA MET A 115 -10.40 -20.27 -1.47
C MET A 115 -10.63 -19.92 -2.95
N SER A 116 -9.95 -18.88 -3.45
CA SER A 116 -10.09 -18.40 -4.81
C SER A 116 -9.61 -19.38 -5.91
N HIS A 117 -8.86 -20.42 -5.52
CA HIS A 117 -8.25 -21.39 -6.42
C HIS A 117 -8.91 -22.77 -6.37
N ILE A 118 -9.85 -22.99 -5.43
CA ILE A 118 -10.55 -24.26 -5.25
C ILE A 118 -11.95 -24.16 -5.90
N ASP A 119 -12.26 -25.10 -6.78
CA ASP A 119 -13.57 -25.28 -7.38
C ASP A 119 -14.10 -26.67 -7.02
N GLU A 120 -15.35 -26.79 -6.57
CA GLU A 120 -15.96 -28.10 -6.27
C GLU A 120 -16.05 -29.00 -7.52
N SER A 121 -16.14 -28.39 -8.72
CA SER A 121 -16.11 -29.13 -9.99
C SER A 121 -14.81 -29.92 -10.20
N LEU A 122 -13.71 -29.47 -9.57
CA LEU A 122 -12.39 -30.10 -9.63
C LEU A 122 -12.42 -31.54 -9.09
N PHE A 123 -13.35 -31.85 -8.18
CA PHE A 123 -13.36 -33.12 -7.46
C PHE A 123 -14.19 -34.21 -8.13
N GLY A 124 -14.78 -33.96 -9.31
CA GLY A 124 -15.60 -34.96 -10.02
C GLY A 124 -14.86 -36.24 -10.40
N ASP A 125 -13.54 -36.16 -10.59
CA ASP A 125 -12.69 -37.27 -11.05
C ASP A 125 -11.92 -37.98 -9.93
N VAL A 126 -12.05 -37.55 -8.65
CA VAL A 126 -11.37 -38.20 -7.52
C VAL A 126 -12.20 -39.37 -7.00
N LYS A 127 -11.52 -40.44 -6.53
CA LYS A 127 -12.17 -41.66 -6.05
C LYS A 127 -12.88 -41.53 -4.69
N MET A 128 -12.80 -40.37 -4.04
CA MET A 128 -13.26 -40.12 -2.67
C MET A 128 -14.31 -39.00 -2.66
N ASP A 129 -15.22 -39.02 -1.68
CA ASP A 129 -16.19 -37.92 -1.46
C ASP A 129 -15.46 -36.70 -0.89
N VAL A 130 -15.24 -35.67 -1.70
CA VAL A 130 -14.57 -34.43 -1.27
C VAL A 130 -15.60 -33.34 -0.99
N GLN A 131 -15.61 -32.81 0.23
CA GLN A 131 -16.44 -31.68 0.63
C GLN A 131 -15.58 -30.45 0.89
N LEU A 132 -15.94 -29.31 0.30
CA LEU A 132 -15.33 -28.03 0.62
C LEU A 132 -16.09 -27.37 1.78
N LYS A 133 -15.36 -26.87 2.77
CA LYS A 133 -15.90 -26.03 3.84
C LYS A 133 -15.04 -24.81 4.06
N THR A 134 -15.67 -23.67 4.28
CA THR A 134 -14.97 -22.43 4.64
C THR A 134 -14.86 -22.26 6.14
N TRP A 135 -13.76 -21.63 6.57
CA TRP A 135 -13.56 -21.12 7.91
C TRP A 135 -13.70 -19.61 7.90
N ASP A 136 -14.63 -19.11 8.72
CA ASP A 136 -14.87 -17.68 8.84
C ASP A 136 -13.71 -16.97 9.56
N CYS A 137 -12.96 -16.15 8.83
CA CYS A 137 -11.85 -15.35 9.33
C CYS A 137 -12.17 -13.86 9.43
N HIS A 138 -13.43 -13.46 9.23
CA HIS A 138 -13.90 -12.08 9.29
C HIS A 138 -13.81 -11.51 10.69
N LEU A 139 -13.63 -10.20 10.88
CA LEU A 139 -13.61 -9.65 12.23
C LEU A 139 -14.97 -9.86 12.94
N ARG A 140 -16.09 -9.60 12.25
CA ARG A 140 -17.45 -9.93 12.70
C ARG A 140 -18.16 -10.73 11.61
N LYS A 141 -18.87 -11.81 11.95
CA LYS A 141 -19.62 -12.57 10.94
C LYS A 141 -20.89 -11.85 10.48
N SER A 142 -21.62 -11.27 11.44
CA SER A 142 -22.91 -10.62 11.23
C SER A 142 -22.85 -9.41 10.29
N THR A 143 -21.70 -8.71 10.24
CA THR A 143 -21.46 -7.58 9.33
C THR A 143 -21.42 -8.03 7.87
N TRP A 144 -20.69 -9.11 7.59
CA TRP A 144 -20.57 -9.69 6.24
C TRP A 144 -21.90 -10.30 5.79
N GLU A 145 -22.57 -11.07 6.64
CA GLU A 145 -23.91 -11.60 6.35
C GLU A 145 -24.92 -10.47 6.05
N SER A 146 -24.90 -9.37 6.83
CA SER A 146 -25.75 -8.21 6.56
C SER A 146 -25.41 -7.53 5.23
N ALA A 147 -24.12 -7.42 4.89
CA ALA A 147 -23.68 -6.80 3.63
C ALA A 147 -24.09 -7.66 2.42
N MET A 148 -23.99 -8.98 2.53
CA MET A 148 -24.39 -9.91 1.45
C MET A 148 -25.90 -9.97 1.24
N ASN A 149 -26.69 -9.91 2.32
CA ASN A 149 -28.15 -10.03 2.24
C ASN A 149 -28.83 -8.78 1.64
N ASP A 150 -28.34 -7.58 1.98
CA ASP A 150 -28.85 -6.33 1.42
C ASP A 150 -27.74 -5.27 1.37
N ALA A 151 -26.89 -5.38 0.36
CA ALA A 151 -25.75 -4.49 0.14
C ALA A 151 -26.16 -3.02 -0.06
N ASN A 152 -27.39 -2.76 -0.54
CA ASN A 152 -27.90 -1.40 -0.71
C ASN A 152 -28.25 -0.74 0.64
N SER A 153 -28.72 -1.53 1.62
CA SER A 153 -28.99 -1.06 2.99
C SER A 153 -27.75 -0.96 3.89
N PHE A 154 -26.58 -1.41 3.39
CA PHE A 154 -25.36 -1.41 4.18
C PHE A 154 -24.87 0.03 4.44
N PRO A 155 -24.37 0.34 5.66
CA PRO A 155 -23.89 1.67 6.04
C PRO A 155 -23.04 2.35 4.99
N SER A 156 -23.21 3.66 4.85
CA SER A 156 -22.50 4.47 3.84
C SER A 156 -21.24 5.14 4.39
N THR A 157 -21.10 5.17 5.72
CA THR A 157 -19.98 5.79 6.43
C THR A 157 -19.49 4.88 7.56
N PHE A 158 -18.21 5.04 7.92
CA PHE A 158 -17.61 4.34 9.05
C PHE A 158 -18.37 4.57 10.37
N THR A 159 -18.82 5.80 10.63
CA THR A 159 -19.58 6.11 11.85
C THR A 159 -20.95 5.42 11.90
N GLU A 160 -21.64 5.30 10.76
CA GLU A 160 -22.88 4.51 10.69
C GLU A 160 -22.61 3.02 10.91
N TYR A 161 -21.51 2.53 10.35
CA TYR A 161 -21.04 1.17 10.54
C TYR A 161 -20.79 0.86 12.02
N GLU A 162 -20.00 1.68 12.72
CA GLU A 162 -19.73 1.54 14.15
C GLU A 162 -21.02 1.55 14.98
N LYS A 163 -21.95 2.46 14.68
CA LYS A 163 -23.26 2.54 15.37
C LYS A 163 -24.15 1.33 15.14
N LYS A 164 -24.15 0.78 13.92
CA LYS A 164 -25.01 -0.36 13.54
C LYS A 164 -24.47 -1.66 14.12
N PHE A 165 -23.16 -1.86 14.08
CA PHE A 165 -22.51 -3.11 14.46
C PHE A 165 -21.70 -2.97 15.75
N MET A 166 -22.29 -2.27 16.73
CA MET A 166 -21.77 -2.12 18.09
C MET A 166 -21.23 -3.45 18.60
N LEU A 167 -20.02 -3.42 19.16
CA LEU A 167 -19.23 -4.58 19.55
C LEU A 167 -20.07 -5.69 20.23
N GLU A 168 -20.23 -6.81 19.54
CA GLU A 168 -20.65 -8.07 20.16
C GLU A 168 -19.51 -8.58 21.07
N SER A 169 -19.84 -9.31 22.14
CA SER A 169 -18.81 -9.98 22.93
C SER A 169 -18.14 -11.05 22.06
N LEU A 170 -16.91 -10.79 21.63
CA LEU A 170 -16.09 -11.81 20.99
C LEU A 170 -15.72 -12.88 22.03
N SER A 171 -16.20 -14.10 21.86
CA SER A 171 -15.81 -15.25 22.68
C SER A 171 -14.48 -15.83 22.21
N ASP A 172 -13.64 -16.27 23.15
CA ASP A 172 -12.47 -17.09 22.81
C ASP A 172 -12.95 -18.42 22.22
N ILE A 173 -12.28 -18.88 21.16
CA ILE A 173 -12.42 -20.26 20.72
C ILE A 173 -11.60 -21.11 21.67
N ALA A 174 -12.27 -21.92 22.50
CA ALA A 174 -11.60 -22.79 23.45
C ALA A 174 -10.71 -23.80 22.71
N VAL A 175 -9.42 -23.83 23.04
CA VAL A 175 -8.51 -24.89 22.60
C VAL A 175 -8.85 -26.14 23.43
N PRO A 176 -9.12 -27.31 22.82
CA PRO A 176 -9.36 -28.54 23.56
C PRO A 176 -8.15 -28.88 24.45
N ASP A 177 -8.40 -29.40 25.66
CA ASP A 177 -7.34 -29.93 26.52
C ASP A 177 -6.56 -31.06 25.80
N SER A 178 -5.27 -31.20 26.13
CA SER A 178 -4.27 -32.06 25.49
C SER A 178 -4.47 -33.58 25.61
N GLY A 179 -5.73 -34.05 25.68
CA GLY A 179 -6.12 -35.45 25.85
C GLY A 179 -7.05 -36.01 24.77
N SER A 180 -7.11 -35.41 23.57
CA SER A 180 -7.97 -35.91 22.49
C SER A 180 -7.43 -37.19 21.83
N ASN A 181 -8.35 -38.08 21.42
CA ASN A 181 -8.09 -39.28 20.60
C ASN A 181 -7.75 -38.92 19.14
N PHE A 182 -6.78 -38.02 18.96
CA PHE A 182 -6.38 -37.50 17.66
C PHE A 182 -5.45 -38.47 16.93
N GLU A 183 -5.65 -38.63 15.62
CA GLU A 183 -4.73 -39.35 14.73
C GLU A 183 -4.28 -38.41 13.60
N ALA A 184 -2.99 -38.10 13.50
CA ALA A 184 -2.46 -37.30 12.40
C ALA A 184 -2.42 -38.13 11.10
N LEU A 185 -2.90 -37.56 9.98
CA LEU A 185 -2.69 -38.20 8.68
C LEU A 185 -1.24 -37.98 8.24
N ASN A 186 -0.46 -39.05 8.07
CA ASN A 186 0.91 -38.96 7.59
C ASN A 186 1.00 -39.46 6.14
N ILE A 187 1.32 -38.54 5.23
CA ILE A 187 1.54 -38.84 3.81
C ILE A 187 3.06 -38.88 3.57
N GLN A 188 3.60 -40.05 3.25
CA GLN A 188 5.05 -40.31 3.17
C GLN A 188 5.81 -39.47 2.11
N SER A 189 5.12 -39.01 1.08
CA SER A 189 5.65 -38.26 -0.08
C SER A 189 5.58 -36.74 0.07
N MET A 190 5.22 -36.22 1.24
CA MET A 190 5.17 -34.78 1.49
C MET A 190 6.52 -34.21 1.93
N SER A 191 6.86 -33.06 1.36
CA SER A 191 8.09 -32.34 1.68
C SER A 191 8.09 -31.90 3.15
N HIS A 192 9.26 -31.92 3.78
CA HIS A 192 9.50 -31.12 4.99
C HIS A 192 9.27 -29.63 4.66
N LEU A 193 9.09 -28.81 5.70
CA LEU A 193 9.04 -27.36 5.58
C LEU A 193 10.17 -26.89 4.64
N PRO A 194 9.87 -26.18 3.53
CA PRO A 194 10.89 -25.79 2.57
C PRO A 194 11.90 -24.87 3.24
N SER A 195 13.16 -24.95 2.81
CA SER A 195 14.15 -23.95 3.23
C SER A 195 13.79 -22.59 2.63
N ILE A 196 14.33 -21.52 3.23
CA ILE A 196 14.11 -20.16 2.75
C ILE A 196 14.60 -19.97 1.30
N GLU A 197 15.66 -20.67 0.91
CA GLU A 197 16.21 -20.66 -0.46
C GLU A 197 15.21 -21.24 -1.47
N ILE A 198 14.46 -22.28 -1.09
CA ILE A 198 13.42 -22.87 -1.95
C ILE A 198 12.27 -21.89 -2.12
N VAL A 199 11.83 -21.21 -1.05
CA VAL A 199 10.77 -20.21 -1.14
C VAL A 199 11.18 -19.03 -2.02
N ARG A 200 12.43 -18.56 -1.89
CA ARG A 200 13.02 -17.52 -2.74
C ARG A 200 13.06 -17.94 -4.20
N ASP A 201 13.54 -19.15 -4.51
CA ASP A 201 13.58 -19.68 -5.89
C ASP A 201 12.19 -19.76 -6.51
N LEU A 202 11.19 -20.25 -5.78
CA LEU A 202 9.81 -20.32 -6.25
C LEU A 202 9.23 -18.93 -6.55
N LEU A 203 9.41 -17.96 -5.65
CA LEU A 203 8.95 -16.59 -5.88
C LEU A 203 9.67 -15.93 -7.07
N CYS A 204 10.99 -16.07 -7.16
CA CYS A 204 11.75 -15.56 -8.31
C CYS A 204 11.24 -16.14 -9.62
N LYS A 205 11.04 -17.46 -9.69
CA LYS A 205 10.46 -18.11 -10.88
C LYS A 205 9.05 -17.61 -11.20
N SER A 206 8.20 -17.42 -10.19
CA SER A 206 6.84 -16.90 -10.37
C SER A 206 6.79 -15.49 -10.96
N PHE A 207 7.87 -14.71 -10.78
CA PHE A 207 8.01 -13.36 -11.32
C PHE A 207 8.97 -13.26 -12.50
N GLU A 208 9.42 -14.40 -13.03
CA GLU A 208 10.37 -14.52 -14.15
C GLU A 208 11.75 -13.89 -13.88
N TYR A 209 12.20 -13.91 -12.62
CA TYR A 209 13.56 -13.55 -12.24
C TYR A 209 14.50 -14.75 -12.36
N ASP A 210 15.64 -14.55 -13.02
CA ASP A 210 16.70 -15.56 -13.17
C ASP A 210 17.77 -15.36 -12.09
N LEU A 211 17.76 -16.19 -11.04
CA LEU A 211 18.78 -16.16 -9.98
C LEU A 211 20.16 -16.66 -10.43
N THR A 212 20.28 -17.26 -11.62
CA THR A 212 21.59 -17.62 -12.19
C THR A 212 22.30 -16.43 -12.83
N ASP A 213 21.55 -15.37 -13.13
CA ASP A 213 22.09 -14.08 -13.53
C ASP A 213 22.54 -13.30 -12.28
N GLU A 214 23.85 -13.11 -12.13
CA GLU A 214 24.44 -12.36 -11.01
C GLU A 214 23.92 -10.91 -10.97
N ILE A 215 23.54 -10.31 -12.10
CA ILE A 215 22.97 -8.95 -12.12
C ILE A 215 21.59 -8.96 -11.46
N THR A 216 20.72 -9.89 -11.85
CA THR A 216 19.40 -10.07 -11.24
C THR A 216 19.51 -10.41 -9.75
N LYS A 217 20.43 -11.31 -9.39
CA LYS A 217 20.67 -11.67 -7.99
C LYS A 217 21.14 -10.47 -7.17
N GLN A 218 22.17 -9.75 -7.61
CA GLN A 218 22.64 -8.54 -6.95
C GLN A 218 21.54 -7.48 -6.86
N LYS A 219 20.75 -7.31 -7.94
CA LYS A 219 19.60 -6.41 -7.95
C LYS A 219 18.61 -6.78 -6.85
N LEU A 220 18.22 -8.05 -6.73
CA LEU A 220 17.27 -8.49 -5.72
C LEU A 220 17.83 -8.36 -4.30
N GLU A 221 19.13 -8.57 -4.10
CA GLU A 221 19.80 -8.37 -2.81
C GLU A 221 19.90 -6.90 -2.40
N GLU A 222 20.04 -5.97 -3.35
CA GLU A 222 20.02 -4.53 -3.10
C GLU A 222 18.59 -3.96 -3.00
N ASP A 223 17.67 -4.50 -3.80
CA ASP A 223 16.23 -4.26 -3.72
C ASP A 223 15.60 -5.02 -2.55
N CYS A 224 16.34 -5.85 -1.80
CA CYS A 224 15.94 -6.28 -0.47
C CYS A 224 15.66 -5.04 0.35
N ASN A 225 14.55 -5.06 1.06
CA ASN A 225 14.38 -4.10 2.12
C ASN A 225 15.21 -4.57 3.32
N THR A 226 16.52 -4.30 3.27
CA THR A 226 17.37 -4.28 4.48
C THR A 226 16.84 -3.27 5.51
N GLY A 227 15.94 -2.40 5.07
CA GLY A 227 15.18 -1.40 5.80
C GLY A 227 14.18 -1.98 6.76
N LEU A 228 14.72 -2.47 7.86
CA LEU A 228 14.04 -2.67 9.11
C LEU A 228 13.47 -1.33 9.69
N TYR A 229 13.42 -0.22 8.95
CA TYR A 229 13.12 1.09 9.52
C TYR A 229 11.65 1.46 9.33
N MET A 230 10.75 0.98 10.20
CA MET A 230 9.41 1.54 10.51
C MET A 230 8.62 2.19 9.36
N THR A 231 8.79 1.75 8.12
CA THR A 231 8.18 2.32 6.91
C THR A 231 7.58 1.20 6.10
N HIS A 232 8.32 0.10 5.99
CA HIS A 232 7.92 -1.13 5.33
C HIS A 232 7.77 -2.23 6.38
N TRP A 233 6.53 -2.67 6.61
CA TRP A 233 6.15 -3.70 7.59
C TRP A 233 6.72 -3.53 9.01
N GLY A 234 7.10 -2.31 9.41
CA GLY A 234 7.47 -2.00 10.79
C GLY A 234 8.85 -2.49 11.23
N GLY A 235 9.70 -2.93 10.31
CA GLY A 235 11.05 -3.31 10.67
C GLY A 235 11.21 -4.72 11.22
N LEU A 236 10.73 -5.69 10.47
CA LEU A 236 10.71 -7.08 10.91
C LEU A 236 12.07 -7.75 10.67
N ASP A 237 12.66 -8.26 11.75
CA ASP A 237 13.62 -9.36 11.66
C ASP A 237 12.78 -10.63 11.57
N CYS A 238 12.61 -11.15 10.35
CA CYS A 238 11.79 -12.34 10.11
C CYS A 238 12.21 -13.54 10.97
N SER A 239 13.48 -13.61 11.40
CA SER A 239 13.98 -14.71 12.22
C SER A 239 13.52 -14.67 13.68
N SER A 240 13.16 -13.49 14.22
CA SER A 240 12.93 -13.31 15.66
C SER A 240 11.70 -12.48 16.03
N SER A 241 11.19 -11.61 15.15
CA SER A 241 10.07 -10.71 15.42
C SER A 241 8.81 -10.94 14.57
N PHE A 242 8.80 -12.00 13.74
CA PHE A 242 7.65 -12.37 12.92
C PHE A 242 7.01 -13.69 13.36
N SER A 243 6.15 -13.61 14.37
CA SER A 243 5.34 -14.73 14.87
C SER A 243 4.06 -14.21 15.52
N GLU A 244 3.06 -15.08 15.70
CA GLU A 244 1.83 -14.73 16.40
C GLU A 244 2.12 -14.23 17.83
N ASP A 245 2.96 -14.93 18.59
CA ASP A 245 3.28 -14.58 19.99
C ASP A 245 3.95 -13.21 20.09
N TYR A 246 4.86 -12.91 19.16
CA TYR A 246 5.50 -11.60 19.11
C TYR A 246 4.48 -10.51 18.77
N ALA A 247 3.60 -10.75 17.79
CA ALA A 247 2.58 -9.76 17.41
C ALA A 247 1.60 -9.45 18.56
N LEU A 248 1.20 -10.47 19.31
CA LEU A 248 0.37 -10.29 20.51
C LEU A 248 1.13 -9.56 21.63
N LYS A 249 2.43 -9.84 21.81
CA LYS A 249 3.31 -9.10 22.73
C LYS A 249 3.41 -7.62 22.35
N VAL A 250 3.57 -7.29 21.07
CA VAL A 250 3.59 -5.90 20.59
C VAL A 250 2.29 -5.19 20.95
N ALA A 251 1.14 -5.81 20.70
CA ALA A 251 -0.17 -5.24 21.05
C ALA A 251 -0.31 -5.02 22.57
N ASP A 252 0.11 -5.99 23.39
CA ASP A 252 0.04 -5.87 24.86
C ASP A 252 0.93 -4.72 25.39
N ILE A 253 2.13 -4.53 24.81
CA ILE A 253 3.02 -3.41 25.17
C ILE A 253 2.37 -2.08 24.81
N PHE A 254 1.86 -1.96 23.59
CA PHE A 254 1.21 -0.73 23.13
C PHE A 254 0.01 -0.34 24.02
N LEU A 255 -0.73 -1.32 24.51
CA LEU A 255 -1.90 -1.14 25.39
C LEU A 255 -1.54 -0.86 26.86
N GLY A 256 -0.26 -0.76 27.23
CA GLY A 256 0.12 -0.36 28.59
C GLY A 256 0.32 -1.51 29.58
N LYS A 257 0.27 -2.79 29.16
CA LYS A 257 0.38 -3.92 30.11
C LYS A 257 1.75 -4.05 30.80
N ASN A 258 2.75 -3.28 30.34
CA ASN A 258 4.08 -3.22 30.95
C ASN A 258 4.31 -1.98 31.84
N GLY A 259 3.28 -1.17 32.10
CA GLY A 259 3.37 0.04 32.94
C GLY A 259 3.74 1.34 32.22
N ASP A 260 3.90 1.29 30.89
CA ASP A 260 4.05 2.41 29.96
C ASP A 260 3.29 2.06 28.68
N ASP A 261 2.75 3.03 27.94
CA ASP A 261 1.83 2.79 26.81
C ASP A 261 2.17 3.59 25.53
N GLY A 262 1.58 3.15 24.42
CA GLY A 262 1.70 3.81 23.13
C GLY A 262 3.01 3.54 22.39
N ASP A 263 3.31 4.39 21.41
CA ASP A 263 4.49 4.28 20.55
C ASP A 263 5.80 4.32 21.35
N GLU A 264 5.86 5.14 22.40
CA GLU A 264 7.04 5.26 23.28
C GLU A 264 7.35 3.93 23.99
N ALA A 265 6.31 3.23 24.45
CA ALA A 265 6.46 1.93 25.11
C ALA A 265 7.01 0.87 24.16
N LEU A 266 6.58 0.88 22.90
CA LEU A 266 7.09 -0.02 21.87
C LEU A 266 8.60 0.15 21.67
N ILE A 267 9.07 1.40 21.51
CA ILE A 267 10.49 1.70 21.36
C ILE A 267 11.31 1.23 22.58
N LYS A 268 10.77 1.45 23.78
CA LYS A 268 11.45 1.16 25.04
C LYS A 268 11.56 -0.33 25.35
N HIS A 269 10.54 -1.11 25.00
CA HIS A 269 10.38 -2.49 25.45
C HIS A 269 10.67 -3.55 24.38
N LEU A 270 10.90 -3.16 23.12
CA LEU A 270 11.17 -4.10 22.03
C LEU A 270 12.55 -3.86 21.44
N ASP A 271 13.38 -4.91 21.53
CA ASP A 271 14.78 -4.87 21.09
C ASP A 271 14.93 -4.55 19.60
N CYS A 272 13.95 -4.90 18.76
CA CYS A 272 13.99 -4.54 17.35
C CYS A 272 13.98 -3.02 17.18
N TRP A 273 13.23 -2.27 17.99
CA TRP A 273 13.08 -0.82 17.82
C TRP A 273 13.99 0.01 18.72
N ASN A 274 14.75 -0.64 19.60
CA ASN A 274 15.76 0.01 20.40
C ASN A 274 17.07 0.13 19.58
N LYS A 275 17.57 1.35 19.35
CA LYS A 275 18.80 1.67 18.57
C LYS A 275 20.13 1.13 19.21
N GLY A 276 20.08 0.11 20.07
CA GLY A 276 21.23 -0.56 20.68
C GLY A 276 22.00 -1.49 19.72
N SER A 277 22.62 -2.56 20.23
CA SER A 277 23.53 -3.44 19.47
C SER A 277 22.90 -4.27 18.33
N LYS A 278 21.59 -4.14 18.09
CA LYS A 278 20.84 -4.69 16.94
C LYS A 278 19.96 -3.61 16.27
N ALA A 279 20.48 -2.38 16.16
CA ALA A 279 19.73 -1.25 15.61
C ALA A 279 19.20 -1.54 14.20
N LEU A 280 17.94 -1.13 13.95
CA LEU A 280 17.30 -1.11 12.62
C LEU A 280 18.24 -0.49 11.59
N THR A 281 18.48 -1.16 10.46
CA THR A 281 19.34 -0.63 9.40
C THR A 281 18.51 0.22 8.45
N LYS A 282 18.91 1.49 8.25
CA LYS A 282 18.35 2.40 7.25
C LYS A 282 18.80 1.94 5.86
N ASN A 283 17.89 1.78 4.89
CA ASN A 283 18.28 1.71 3.48
C ASN A 283 18.73 3.12 3.04
N ASP A 284 20.04 3.28 2.83
CA ASP A 284 20.65 4.55 2.45
C ASP A 284 20.18 5.08 1.08
N LEU A 285 19.58 4.23 0.24
CA LEU A 285 19.02 4.62 -1.05
C LEU A 285 17.57 5.15 -0.93
N SER A 286 16.89 4.93 0.20
CA SER A 286 15.48 5.27 0.39
C SER A 286 15.30 6.64 1.06
N LEU A 287 14.77 7.59 0.29
CA LEU A 287 14.39 8.90 0.82
C LEU A 287 13.29 8.81 1.88
N GLU A 288 12.37 7.86 1.77
CA GLU A 288 11.36 7.61 2.79
C GLU A 288 11.99 7.20 4.13
N HIS A 289 13.01 6.33 4.12
CA HIS A 289 13.71 5.94 5.35
C HIS A 289 14.47 7.11 5.96
N HIS A 290 15.20 7.88 5.14
CA HIS A 290 15.89 9.09 5.61
C HIS A 290 14.93 10.10 6.21
N ALA A 291 13.78 10.33 5.57
CA ALA A 291 12.77 11.26 6.07
C ALA A 291 12.17 10.80 7.41
N ILE A 292 11.88 9.51 7.56
CA ILE A 292 11.31 8.98 8.80
C ILE A 292 12.36 8.96 9.91
N ASP A 293 13.62 8.64 9.62
CA ASP A 293 14.72 8.76 10.59
C ASP A 293 14.94 10.22 11.01
N TRP A 294 14.88 11.17 10.07
CA TRP A 294 14.90 12.60 10.34
C TRP A 294 13.78 13.03 11.29
N MET A 295 12.54 12.59 11.04
CA MET A 295 11.41 12.87 11.94
C MET A 295 11.63 12.27 13.32
N MET A 296 12.07 11.01 13.39
CA MET A 296 12.25 10.29 14.65
C MET A 296 13.42 10.80 15.48
N THR A 297 14.49 11.29 14.87
CA THR A 297 15.62 11.88 15.59
C THR A 297 15.38 13.37 15.93
N GLY A 298 14.36 13.98 15.34
CA GLY A 298 14.16 15.42 15.38
C GLY A 298 15.18 16.19 14.53
N GLY A 299 15.83 15.53 13.57
CA GLY A 299 16.91 16.07 12.75
C GLY A 299 18.30 16.02 13.41
N GLU A 300 18.45 15.28 14.49
CA GLU A 300 19.74 15.06 15.18
C GLU A 300 20.30 13.68 14.81
N SER A 301 21.01 13.56 13.69
CA SER A 301 21.48 12.28 13.13
C SER A 301 22.33 11.42 14.09
N SER A 302 22.97 12.03 15.09
CA SER A 302 23.74 11.34 16.15
C SER A 302 22.93 11.00 17.41
N SER A 303 21.63 11.30 17.46
CA SER A 303 20.80 11.08 18.64
C SER A 303 20.30 9.64 18.71
N ASN A 304 20.56 8.98 19.85
CA ASN A 304 19.98 7.68 20.17
C ASN A 304 18.53 7.80 20.68
N THR A 305 17.98 9.01 20.76
CA THR A 305 16.62 9.24 21.28
C THR A 305 15.61 9.25 20.15
N ILE A 306 14.57 8.40 20.25
CA ILE A 306 13.47 8.36 19.29
C ILE A 306 12.33 9.26 19.78
N LYS A 307 11.96 10.25 18.96
CA LYS A 307 10.89 11.23 19.16
C LYS A 307 9.62 10.79 18.43
N THR A 308 8.98 9.73 18.93
CA THR A 308 7.70 9.17 18.43
C THR A 308 6.58 10.21 18.30
N GLY A 309 6.58 11.27 19.11
CA GLY A 309 5.65 12.39 19.02
C GLY A 309 5.64 13.12 17.66
N ASN A 310 6.72 13.00 16.89
CA ASN A 310 6.81 13.58 15.54
C ASN A 310 5.99 12.80 14.51
N LEU A 311 5.69 11.53 14.75
CA LEU A 311 4.85 10.66 13.90
C LEU A 311 3.36 10.80 14.22
N ILE A 312 2.52 10.10 13.45
CA ILE A 312 1.10 9.89 13.80
C ILE A 312 1.01 8.90 14.96
N GLU A 313 0.02 9.09 15.84
CA GLU A 313 -0.20 8.20 16.98
C GLU A 313 -0.55 6.79 16.49
N GLY A 314 0.16 5.79 17.01
CA GLY A 314 -0.03 4.39 16.64
C GLY A 314 0.61 3.99 15.32
N GLU A 315 1.41 4.86 14.69
CA GLU A 315 2.04 4.56 13.41
C GLU A 315 3.00 3.38 13.50
N ILE A 316 3.74 3.25 14.60
CA ILE A 316 4.67 2.14 14.83
C ILE A 316 3.92 0.80 14.83
N LEU A 317 2.84 0.76 15.64
CA LEU A 317 1.97 -0.40 15.76
C LEU A 317 1.34 -0.76 14.42
N THR A 318 0.80 0.25 13.73
CA THR A 318 0.09 0.11 12.46
C THR A 318 1.01 -0.52 11.41
N ARG A 319 2.24 -0.01 11.28
CA ARG A 319 3.22 -0.54 10.33
C ARG A 319 3.69 -1.95 10.68
N TYR A 320 3.92 -2.25 11.96
CA TYR A 320 4.29 -3.59 12.39
C TYR A 320 3.18 -4.61 12.12
N LEU A 321 1.95 -4.33 12.56
CA LEU A 321 0.83 -5.29 12.47
C LEU A 321 0.33 -5.50 11.04
N ALA A 322 0.73 -4.66 10.08
CA ALA A 322 0.32 -4.78 8.70
C ALA A 322 0.70 -6.15 8.07
N ALA A 323 1.94 -6.63 8.25
CA ALA A 323 2.38 -7.93 7.74
C ALA A 323 1.80 -9.13 8.52
N PRO A 324 1.84 -9.18 9.87
CA PRO A 324 1.21 -10.26 10.62
C PRO A 324 -0.28 -10.43 10.30
N LEU A 325 -1.00 -9.33 10.06
CA LEU A 325 -2.40 -9.41 9.63
C LEU A 325 -2.54 -9.88 8.17
N LEU A 326 -1.68 -9.41 7.27
CA LEU A 326 -1.68 -9.80 5.85
C LEU A 326 -1.46 -11.31 5.65
N PHE A 327 -0.43 -11.87 6.29
CA PHE A 327 -0.13 -13.32 6.24
C PHE A 327 -1.05 -14.16 7.15
N GLY A 328 -1.95 -13.49 7.89
CA GLY A 328 -2.85 -14.13 8.83
C GLY A 328 -2.11 -14.90 9.91
N LEU A 329 -1.05 -14.31 10.46
CA LEU A 329 -0.35 -14.78 11.67
C LEU A 329 -1.10 -14.39 12.94
N VAL A 330 -1.72 -13.21 12.97
CA VAL A 330 -2.52 -12.74 14.10
C VAL A 330 -3.96 -12.52 13.67
N SER A 331 -4.89 -12.84 14.56
CA SER A 331 -6.32 -12.62 14.34
C SER A 331 -6.72 -11.17 14.67
N PRO A 332 -7.45 -10.47 13.78
CA PRO A 332 -8.10 -9.21 14.09
C PRO A 332 -9.01 -9.29 15.32
N ARG A 333 -9.72 -10.43 15.52
CA ARG A 333 -10.61 -10.65 16.66
C ARG A 333 -9.84 -10.62 17.98
N HIS A 334 -8.67 -11.27 18.01
CA HIS A 334 -7.81 -11.30 19.20
C HIS A 334 -7.28 -9.89 19.53
N LEU A 335 -6.83 -9.14 18.53
CA LEU A 335 -6.40 -7.75 18.73
C LEU A 335 -7.54 -6.87 19.26
N LEU A 336 -8.74 -7.00 18.69
CA LEU A 336 -9.92 -6.26 19.16
C LEU A 336 -10.28 -6.63 20.60
N LYS A 337 -10.23 -7.92 20.93
CA LYS A 337 -10.44 -8.42 22.29
C LYS A 337 -9.44 -7.81 23.28
N LYS A 338 -8.14 -7.84 22.97
CA LYS A 338 -7.11 -7.22 23.82
C LYS A 338 -7.36 -5.73 24.04
N ALA A 339 -7.77 -5.01 22.99
CA ALA A 339 -8.11 -3.59 23.11
C ALA A 339 -9.32 -3.36 24.03
N ASN A 340 -10.34 -4.22 23.96
CA ASN A 340 -11.52 -4.17 24.83
C ASN A 340 -11.20 -4.53 26.28
N GLU A 341 -10.39 -5.56 26.52
CA GLU A 341 -9.93 -5.94 27.85
C GLU A 341 -9.14 -4.79 28.48
N ALA A 342 -8.21 -4.18 27.75
CA ALA A 342 -7.45 -3.02 28.22
C ALA A 342 -8.37 -1.83 28.53
N ASP A 343 -9.34 -1.52 27.65
CA ASP A 343 -10.30 -0.42 27.83
C ASP A 343 -11.18 -0.60 29.08
N SER A 344 -11.51 -1.85 29.43
CA SER A 344 -12.29 -2.17 30.65
C SER A 344 -11.52 -1.96 31.96
N LEU A 345 -10.18 -1.96 31.89
CA LEU A 345 -9.30 -1.77 33.05
C LEU A 345 -8.94 -0.30 33.29
N ILE A 346 -9.24 0.59 32.33
CA ILE A 346 -9.01 2.03 32.49
C ILE A 346 -10.04 2.59 33.48
N GLU A 347 -9.58 2.99 34.68
CA GLU A 347 -10.38 3.79 35.60
C GLU A 347 -10.69 5.15 34.94
N LYS A 348 -11.89 5.29 34.37
CA LYS A 348 -12.34 6.55 33.79
C LYS A 348 -12.50 7.57 34.92
N SER A 349 -11.59 8.54 35.03
CA SER A 349 -11.76 9.61 36.00
C SER A 349 -12.98 10.44 35.63
N PHE A 350 -13.59 11.13 36.62
CA PHE A 350 -14.69 12.07 36.37
C PHE A 350 -14.34 13.13 35.32
N LEU A 351 -13.05 13.51 35.20
CA LEU A 351 -12.56 14.47 34.21
C LEU A 351 -12.52 13.88 32.78
N ASP A 352 -12.28 12.57 32.63
CA ASP A 352 -12.27 11.88 31.33
C ASP A 352 -13.66 11.74 30.70
N GLY A 353 -14.71 11.83 31.52
CA GLY A 353 -16.11 11.91 31.08
C GLY A 353 -16.55 13.31 30.63
N ILE A 354 -15.77 14.34 30.92
CA ILE A 354 -16.09 15.76 30.63
C ILE A 354 -15.18 16.32 29.52
N LEU A 355 -13.94 15.84 29.42
CA LEU A 355 -12.99 16.28 28.38
C LEU A 355 -13.38 15.69 27.00
N PRO A 356 -13.40 16.53 25.93
CA PRO A 356 -13.51 16.03 24.56
C PRO A 356 -12.42 15.00 24.27
N SER A 357 -12.70 13.98 23.44
CA SER A 357 -11.71 12.94 23.07
C SER A 357 -10.38 13.51 22.55
N VAL A 358 -10.44 14.68 21.89
CA VAL A 358 -9.27 15.44 21.41
C VAL A 358 -8.35 15.98 22.52
N ALA A 359 -8.80 16.01 23.77
CA ALA A 359 -8.05 16.50 24.93
C ALA A 359 -7.40 15.39 25.78
N ARG A 360 -7.66 14.10 25.47
CA ARG A 360 -6.96 12.98 26.13
C ARG A 360 -5.49 12.95 25.71
N SER A 361 -4.60 12.61 26.64
CA SER A 361 -3.15 12.58 26.38
C SER A 361 -2.73 11.41 25.49
N LYS A 362 -3.39 10.24 25.62
CA LYS A 362 -3.16 9.02 24.82
C LYS A 362 -4.46 8.21 24.72
N ASP A 363 -4.73 7.63 23.54
CA ASP A 363 -5.92 6.77 23.31
C ASP A 363 -5.51 5.45 22.63
N THR A 364 -4.67 4.67 23.31
CA THR A 364 -4.08 3.43 22.76
C THR A 364 -5.15 2.37 22.45
N THR A 365 -6.17 2.26 23.30
CA THR A 365 -7.30 1.34 23.06
C THR A 365 -8.11 1.78 21.84
N GLY A 366 -8.45 3.06 21.72
CA GLY A 366 -9.15 3.62 20.56
C GLY A 366 -8.37 3.45 19.26
N VAL A 367 -7.05 3.66 19.29
CA VAL A 367 -6.15 3.48 18.14
C VAL A 367 -6.15 2.01 17.67
N LEU A 368 -5.94 1.05 18.56
CA LEU A 368 -5.92 -0.37 18.18
C LEU A 368 -7.29 -0.86 17.68
N LYS A 369 -8.39 -0.43 18.32
CA LYS A 369 -9.77 -0.70 17.86
C LYS A 369 -9.99 -0.16 16.45
N THR A 370 -9.71 1.14 16.26
CA THR A 370 -9.87 1.79 14.96
C THR A 370 -9.03 1.12 13.88
N MET A 371 -7.80 0.69 14.18
CA MET A 371 -6.92 0.01 13.22
C MET A 371 -7.56 -1.28 12.66
N VAL A 372 -8.13 -2.13 13.52
CA VAL A 372 -8.74 -3.40 13.06
C VAL A 372 -10.11 -3.19 12.42
N GLU A 373 -10.92 -2.30 12.98
CA GLU A 373 -12.28 -2.03 12.49
C GLU A 373 -12.27 -1.25 11.18
N ALA A 374 -11.35 -0.29 11.01
CA ALA A 374 -11.21 0.44 9.76
C ALA A 374 -10.80 -0.48 8.61
N ARG A 375 -9.96 -1.50 8.86
CA ARG A 375 -9.62 -2.50 7.85
C ARG A 375 -10.85 -3.31 7.42
N GLU A 376 -11.64 -3.81 8.37
CA GLU A 376 -12.90 -4.49 8.08
C GLU A 376 -13.87 -3.59 7.32
N TRP A 377 -13.98 -2.31 7.71
CA TRP A 377 -14.81 -1.33 7.01
C TRP A 377 -14.43 -1.19 5.53
N HIS A 378 -13.14 -1.03 5.20
CA HIS A 378 -12.73 -0.87 3.81
C HIS A 378 -12.94 -2.17 3.00
N GLN A 379 -12.80 -3.34 3.63
CA GLN A 379 -13.17 -4.62 3.01
C GLN A 379 -14.69 -4.69 2.74
N LEU A 380 -15.54 -4.36 3.71
CA LEU A 380 -17.00 -4.36 3.53
C LEU A 380 -17.45 -3.30 2.51
N PHE A 381 -16.76 -2.16 2.47
CA PHE A 381 -17.04 -1.11 1.50
C PHE A 381 -16.66 -1.55 0.08
N ALA A 382 -15.52 -2.22 -0.09
CA ALA A 382 -15.15 -2.85 -1.36
C ALA A 382 -16.11 -3.99 -1.75
N LEU A 383 -16.55 -4.80 -0.79
CA LEU A 383 -17.58 -5.83 -1.00
C LEU A 383 -18.87 -5.22 -1.55
N LYS A 384 -19.32 -4.11 -0.96
CA LYS A 384 -20.50 -3.39 -1.47
C LYS A 384 -20.33 -2.99 -2.94
N ASN A 385 -19.14 -2.55 -3.36
CA ASN A 385 -18.88 -2.26 -4.78
C ASN A 385 -18.97 -3.52 -5.65
N ILE A 386 -18.36 -4.63 -5.22
CA ILE A 386 -18.44 -5.93 -5.92
C ILE A 386 -19.90 -6.35 -6.12
N LEU A 387 -20.68 -6.36 -5.03
CA LEU A 387 -22.04 -6.91 -5.03
C LEU A 387 -23.06 -6.00 -5.73
N VAL A 388 -22.99 -4.69 -5.51
CA VAL A 388 -23.99 -3.74 -6.04
C VAL A 388 -23.65 -3.30 -7.44
N HIS A 389 -22.37 -3.06 -7.71
CA HIS A 389 -21.91 -2.43 -8.95
C HIS A 389 -21.17 -3.41 -9.86
N GLY A 390 -21.01 -4.68 -9.48
CA GLY A 390 -20.36 -5.67 -10.33
C GLY A 390 -18.90 -5.34 -10.63
N ASN A 391 -18.16 -4.83 -9.64
CA ASN A 391 -16.81 -4.28 -9.81
C ASN A 391 -16.72 -3.12 -10.81
N LYS A 392 -17.73 -2.25 -10.83
CA LYS A 392 -17.71 -1.04 -11.64
C LYS A 392 -17.77 0.23 -10.81
N ASP A 393 -17.21 1.29 -11.37
CA ASP A 393 -17.46 2.67 -10.96
C ASP A 393 -17.77 3.49 -12.21
N GLY A 394 -19.07 3.76 -12.40
CA GLY A 394 -19.58 4.18 -13.71
C GLY A 394 -19.25 3.13 -14.76
N ASP A 395 -18.59 3.56 -15.84
CA ASP A 395 -18.17 2.69 -16.96
C ASP A 395 -16.77 2.07 -16.77
N LEU A 396 -16.09 2.36 -15.66
CA LEU A 396 -14.74 1.86 -15.36
C LEU A 396 -14.79 0.57 -14.54
N ASP A 397 -13.85 -0.34 -14.81
CA ASP A 397 -13.57 -1.52 -13.98
C ASP A 397 -12.87 -1.09 -12.69
N THR A 398 -13.39 -1.52 -11.54
CA THR A 398 -12.74 -1.37 -10.24
C THR A 398 -11.79 -2.55 -10.01
N GLY A 399 -10.57 -2.25 -9.57
CA GLY A 399 -9.61 -3.22 -9.09
C GLY A 399 -9.14 -2.89 -7.67
N TYR A 400 -8.71 -3.93 -6.96
CA TYR A 400 -8.16 -3.83 -5.61
C TYR A 400 -6.76 -4.43 -5.57
N TRP A 401 -5.97 -4.00 -4.58
CA TRP A 401 -4.66 -4.58 -4.25
C TRP A 401 -4.28 -4.27 -2.81
N ARG A 402 -3.19 -4.88 -2.31
CA ARG A 402 -2.68 -4.66 -0.95
C ARG A 402 -1.29 -4.03 -1.00
N TRP A 403 -1.18 -2.75 -0.67
CA TRP A 403 0.12 -2.09 -0.53
C TRP A 403 0.56 -2.10 0.94
N HIS A 404 1.69 -2.73 1.24
CA HIS A 404 2.13 -3.01 2.62
C HIS A 404 1.08 -3.69 3.52
N GLY A 405 0.10 -4.39 2.93
CA GLY A 405 -1.00 -5.02 3.65
C GLY A 405 -2.26 -4.15 3.81
N TYR A 406 -2.24 -2.89 3.39
CA TYR A 406 -3.42 -2.01 3.36
C TYR A 406 -4.17 -2.20 2.05
N LEU A 407 -5.49 -2.37 2.12
CA LEU A 407 -6.36 -2.48 0.93
C LEU A 407 -6.40 -1.14 0.21
N CYS A 408 -6.08 -1.18 -1.08
CA CYS A 408 -6.04 -0.02 -1.95
C CYS A 408 -6.86 -0.31 -3.21
N ARG A 409 -7.44 0.76 -3.77
CA ARG A 409 -8.31 0.69 -4.94
C ARG A 409 -7.68 1.38 -6.14
N TYR A 410 -8.04 0.92 -7.33
CA TYR A 410 -7.88 1.64 -8.58
C TYR A 410 -9.09 1.40 -9.47
N VAL A 411 -9.26 2.23 -10.49
CA VAL A 411 -10.24 2.03 -11.57
C VAL A 411 -9.53 2.04 -12.92
N GLY A 412 -10.14 1.48 -13.96
CA GLY A 412 -9.55 1.51 -15.28
C GLY A 412 -10.38 0.83 -16.33
N CYS A 413 -9.86 0.80 -17.55
CA CYS A 413 -10.46 0.08 -18.68
C CYS A 413 -9.46 0.03 -19.84
N ASP A 414 -9.72 -0.89 -20.77
CA ASP A 414 -9.04 -0.88 -22.06
C ASP A 414 -9.52 0.33 -22.88
N LEU A 415 -8.56 1.06 -23.47
CA LEU A 415 -8.83 2.26 -24.28
C LEU A 415 -9.20 1.92 -25.71
N ASN A 416 -8.90 0.70 -26.17
CA ASN A 416 -9.27 0.20 -27.49
C ASN A 416 -9.62 -1.30 -27.44
N ASN A 417 -10.19 -1.81 -28.53
CA ASN A 417 -10.68 -3.19 -28.63
C ASN A 417 -9.61 -4.18 -29.09
N VAL A 418 -8.32 -3.81 -29.04
CA VAL A 418 -7.22 -4.67 -29.46
C VAL A 418 -6.98 -5.72 -28.38
N LYS A 419 -7.15 -6.99 -28.73
CA LYS A 419 -6.94 -8.12 -27.82
C LYS A 419 -5.48 -8.57 -27.89
N ASP A 420 -4.64 -7.96 -27.07
CA ASP A 420 -3.26 -8.39 -26.84
C ASP A 420 -3.08 -8.70 -25.33
N GLN A 421 -2.25 -9.70 -25.04
CA GLN A 421 -1.83 -9.98 -23.67
C GLN A 421 -0.90 -8.90 -23.13
N SER A 422 -0.10 -8.27 -24.00
CA SER A 422 0.80 -7.18 -23.68
C SER A 422 0.15 -5.83 -24.00
N LYS A 423 0.27 -4.86 -23.09
CA LYS A 423 -0.42 -3.57 -23.23
C LYS A 423 0.55 -2.40 -23.06
N GLU A 424 0.25 -1.30 -23.74
CA GLU A 424 0.78 0.03 -23.38
C GLU A 424 -0.20 0.72 -22.44
N GLY A 425 0.32 1.46 -21.47
CA GLY A 425 -0.49 1.98 -20.38
C GLY A 425 -0.49 3.49 -20.23
N ILE A 426 -1.61 4.05 -19.76
CA ILE A 426 -1.69 5.40 -19.22
C ILE A 426 -2.13 5.30 -17.75
N ALA A 427 -1.21 5.58 -16.83
CA ALA A 427 -1.51 5.65 -15.40
C ALA A 427 -1.89 7.09 -15.01
N LEU A 428 -2.95 7.25 -14.21
CA LEU A 428 -3.51 8.54 -13.83
C LEU A 428 -3.59 8.68 -12.31
N VAL A 429 -3.04 9.78 -11.77
CA VAL A 429 -2.94 10.01 -10.33
C VAL A 429 -3.72 11.27 -9.93
N HIS A 430 -4.73 11.11 -9.08
CA HIS A 430 -5.61 12.20 -8.65
C HIS A 430 -4.94 13.17 -7.66
N GLY A 431 -5.59 14.32 -7.45
CA GLY A 431 -5.16 15.36 -6.53
C GLY A 431 -5.69 15.21 -5.09
N PHE A 432 -5.43 16.22 -4.26
CA PHE A 432 -5.87 16.23 -2.87
C PHE A 432 -7.40 16.21 -2.77
N GLY A 433 -7.94 15.32 -1.94
CA GLY A 433 -9.36 15.24 -1.69
C GLY A 433 -10.17 14.70 -2.87
N ALA A 434 -9.55 13.95 -3.78
CA ALA A 434 -10.20 13.26 -4.89
C ALA A 434 -9.90 11.75 -4.85
N SER A 435 -10.27 11.05 -5.92
CA SER A 435 -10.05 9.61 -6.13
C SER A 435 -9.76 9.34 -7.62
N GLY A 436 -9.39 8.10 -7.95
CA GLY A 436 -9.24 7.64 -9.33
C GLY A 436 -10.51 7.82 -10.17
N SER A 437 -11.69 7.84 -9.54
CA SER A 437 -12.98 8.10 -10.18
C SER A 437 -13.06 9.47 -10.86
N GLN A 438 -12.28 10.46 -10.40
CA GLN A 438 -12.23 11.79 -11.00
C GLN A 438 -11.72 11.76 -12.46
N TRP A 439 -11.02 10.69 -12.85
CA TRP A 439 -10.51 10.53 -14.22
C TRP A 439 -11.53 9.95 -15.20
N ALA A 440 -12.74 9.57 -14.77
CA ALA A 440 -13.72 8.91 -15.62
C ALA A 440 -14.02 9.68 -16.91
N LYS A 441 -14.30 10.98 -16.81
CA LYS A 441 -14.59 11.82 -17.98
C LYS A 441 -13.40 11.89 -18.95
N ALA A 442 -12.18 12.05 -18.44
CA ALA A 442 -10.96 12.07 -19.27
C ALA A 442 -10.71 10.72 -19.96
N ILE A 443 -10.88 9.62 -19.24
CA ILE A 443 -10.71 8.26 -19.79
C ILE A 443 -11.74 8.00 -20.89
N ASP A 444 -12.99 8.43 -20.71
CA ASP A 444 -14.03 8.26 -21.73
C ASP A 444 -13.76 9.10 -22.99
N GLU A 445 -13.14 10.26 -22.87
CA GLU A 445 -12.67 11.02 -24.03
C GLU A 445 -11.46 10.38 -24.68
N LEU A 446 -10.53 9.79 -23.91
CA LEU A 446 -9.38 9.05 -24.46
C LEU A 446 -9.82 7.83 -25.28
N LYS A 447 -10.85 7.09 -24.84
CA LYS A 447 -11.43 5.95 -25.60
C LYS A 447 -11.95 6.33 -26.99
N LYS A 448 -12.40 7.59 -27.16
CA LYS A 448 -12.97 8.06 -28.43
C LYS A 448 -11.88 8.37 -29.47
N ILE A 449 -10.63 8.43 -29.04
CA ILE A 449 -9.51 8.76 -29.90
C ILE A 449 -8.91 7.45 -30.44
N ASP A 450 -8.53 7.46 -31.72
CA ASP A 450 -7.86 6.31 -32.34
C ASP A 450 -6.46 6.12 -31.73
N ALA A 451 -6.37 5.14 -30.81
CA ALA A 451 -5.17 4.74 -30.10
C ALA A 451 -4.23 3.84 -30.95
N GLY A 452 -4.53 3.65 -32.23
CA GLY A 452 -3.74 2.84 -33.15
C GLY A 452 -3.89 1.33 -32.92
N GLU A 453 -2.90 0.58 -33.43
CA GLU A 453 -2.97 -0.89 -33.52
C GLU A 453 -2.53 -1.63 -32.26
N LYS A 454 -1.93 -0.94 -31.27
CA LYS A 454 -1.45 -1.56 -30.03
C LYS A 454 -2.54 -1.58 -28.98
N ALA A 455 -2.63 -2.64 -28.18
CA ALA A 455 -3.55 -2.66 -27.04
C ALA A 455 -3.14 -1.58 -26.01
N MET A 456 -4.09 -0.71 -25.67
CA MET A 456 -3.88 0.37 -24.71
C MET A 456 -4.85 0.28 -23.54
N GLN A 457 -4.39 0.63 -22.34
CA GLN A 457 -5.19 0.61 -21.13
C GLN A 457 -4.96 1.84 -20.26
N ALA A 458 -6.02 2.35 -19.64
CA ALA A 458 -5.92 3.39 -18.62
C ALA A 458 -6.18 2.80 -17.23
N LEU A 459 -5.34 3.18 -16.25
CA LEU A 459 -5.55 2.88 -14.83
C LEU A 459 -5.44 4.17 -14.02
N ALA A 460 -6.43 4.44 -13.17
CA ALA A 460 -6.44 5.54 -12.22
C ALA A 460 -6.48 5.01 -10.79
N MET A 461 -5.41 5.26 -10.03
CA MET A 461 -5.28 4.75 -8.65
C MET A 461 -5.95 5.67 -7.64
N ASP A 462 -6.53 5.11 -6.58
CA ASP A 462 -6.82 5.85 -5.34
C ASP A 462 -5.53 5.84 -4.50
N LEU A 463 -4.92 7.00 -4.27
CA LEU A 463 -3.75 7.13 -3.41
C LEU A 463 -4.08 6.61 -1.99
N ILE A 464 -3.13 5.95 -1.33
CA ILE A 464 -3.27 5.58 0.09
C ILE A 464 -3.63 6.84 0.91
N GLY A 465 -4.63 6.74 1.78
CA GLY A 465 -5.19 7.90 2.50
C GLY A 465 -6.33 8.63 1.78
N PHE A 466 -6.62 8.33 0.51
CA PHE A 466 -7.67 8.99 -0.29
C PHE A 466 -8.61 7.97 -0.94
N GLY A 467 -9.70 8.47 -1.52
CA GLY A 467 -10.68 7.64 -2.21
C GLY A 467 -11.19 6.50 -1.34
N GLN A 468 -11.35 5.32 -1.93
CA GLN A 468 -11.75 4.10 -1.24
C GLN A 468 -10.56 3.26 -0.76
N SER A 469 -9.32 3.76 -0.92
CA SER A 469 -8.14 3.15 -0.31
C SER A 469 -8.17 3.34 1.21
N GLU A 470 -7.63 2.35 1.93
CA GLU A 470 -7.45 2.41 3.38
C GLU A 470 -6.72 3.70 3.80
N LYS A 471 -7.08 4.22 4.97
CA LYS A 471 -6.49 5.41 5.57
C LYS A 471 -5.80 5.04 6.90
N PRO A 472 -4.77 4.18 6.88
CA PRO A 472 -4.08 3.77 8.11
C PRO A 472 -3.45 4.97 8.85
N SER A 473 -3.13 4.78 10.13
CA SER A 473 -2.40 5.75 10.95
C SER A 473 -0.94 5.85 10.50
N LEU A 474 -0.71 6.53 9.39
CA LEU A 474 0.61 6.80 8.82
C LEU A 474 0.87 8.30 8.77
N THR A 475 2.14 8.69 8.87
CA THR A 475 2.56 10.03 8.46
C THR A 475 2.62 10.03 6.94
N TYR A 476 1.67 10.72 6.31
CA TYR A 476 1.56 10.83 4.86
C TYR A 476 2.58 11.83 4.31
N THR A 477 3.86 11.44 4.30
CA THR A 477 4.92 12.21 3.66
C THR A 477 4.79 12.15 2.14
N GLN A 478 5.44 13.09 1.46
CA GLN A 478 5.53 13.06 0.01
C GLN A 478 6.20 11.76 -0.45
N TYR A 479 7.29 11.35 0.22
CA TYR A 479 7.98 10.09 -0.06
C TYR A 479 7.10 8.85 0.11
N LEU A 480 6.14 8.83 1.05
CA LEU A 480 5.17 7.74 1.17
C LEU A 480 4.33 7.60 -0.10
N TRP A 481 3.77 8.70 -0.62
CA TRP A 481 2.96 8.66 -1.84
C TRP A 481 3.80 8.43 -3.10
N GLU A 482 5.04 8.90 -3.13
CA GLU A 482 6.02 8.58 -4.17
C GLU A 482 6.31 7.07 -4.21
N SER A 483 6.62 6.46 -3.05
CA SER A 483 6.81 5.01 -2.89
C SER A 483 5.57 4.23 -3.31
N TYR A 484 4.37 4.66 -2.89
CA TYR A 484 3.08 4.06 -3.28
C TYR A 484 2.89 4.07 -4.79
N THR A 485 3.11 5.22 -5.43
CA THR A 485 2.91 5.39 -6.87
C THR A 485 3.90 4.53 -7.66
N SER A 486 5.18 4.50 -7.26
CA SER A 486 6.20 3.63 -7.87
C SER A 486 5.86 2.14 -7.70
N ALA A 487 5.36 1.75 -6.52
CA ALA A 487 4.93 0.38 -6.25
C ALA A 487 3.73 -0.03 -7.12
N PHE A 488 2.73 0.84 -7.24
CA PHE A 488 1.57 0.59 -8.11
C PHE A 488 2.00 0.31 -9.56
N MET A 489 2.95 1.09 -10.09
CA MET A 489 3.45 0.87 -11.45
C MET A 489 4.10 -0.52 -11.61
N LYS A 490 4.90 -0.97 -10.63
CA LYS A 490 5.64 -2.24 -10.72
C LYS A 490 4.75 -3.46 -10.48
N ASP A 491 3.96 -3.46 -9.41
CA ASP A 491 3.15 -4.61 -9.03
C ASP A 491 1.86 -4.72 -9.84
N ILE A 492 1.16 -3.60 -10.01
CA ILE A 492 -0.17 -3.60 -10.62
C ILE A 492 -0.06 -3.38 -12.11
N ALA A 493 0.50 -2.25 -12.53
CA ALA A 493 0.50 -1.90 -13.95
C ALA A 493 1.38 -2.87 -14.78
N ILE A 494 2.63 -3.08 -14.38
CA ILE A 494 3.56 -4.01 -15.06
C ILE A 494 3.26 -5.45 -14.66
N GLY A 495 3.16 -5.75 -13.36
CA GLY A 495 3.03 -7.12 -12.87
C GLY A 495 1.69 -7.77 -13.19
N ARG A 496 0.58 -7.16 -12.77
CA ARG A 496 -0.77 -7.73 -12.90
C ARG A 496 -1.44 -7.43 -14.24
N HIS A 497 -1.23 -6.23 -14.78
CA HIS A 497 -1.84 -5.77 -16.04
C HIS A 497 -0.93 -5.99 -17.26
N ASN A 498 0.27 -6.54 -17.07
CA ASN A 498 1.23 -6.89 -18.12
C ASN A 498 1.61 -5.71 -19.04
N TRP A 499 1.77 -4.52 -18.46
CA TRP A 499 2.21 -3.35 -19.22
C TRP A 499 3.68 -3.48 -19.64
N GLN A 500 3.95 -3.27 -20.93
CA GLN A 500 5.30 -3.31 -21.49
C GLN A 500 5.97 -1.92 -21.46
N SER A 501 5.15 -0.89 -21.55
CA SER A 501 5.56 0.51 -21.42
C SER A 501 4.38 1.31 -20.86
N TYR A 502 4.68 2.47 -20.29
CA TYR A 502 3.62 3.34 -19.79
C TYR A 502 3.94 4.83 -19.91
N THR A 503 2.89 5.61 -20.04
CA THR A 503 2.87 7.04 -19.70
C THR A 503 2.20 7.19 -18.35
N ILE A 504 2.71 8.06 -17.49
CA ILE A 504 2.07 8.40 -16.23
C ILE A 504 1.68 9.88 -16.22
N GLY A 505 0.51 10.19 -15.69
CA GLY A 505 0.06 11.56 -15.53
C GLY A 505 -0.65 11.79 -14.22
N GLY A 506 -0.74 13.06 -13.82
CA GLY A 506 -1.46 13.38 -12.59
C GLY A 506 -1.81 14.84 -12.43
N ASN A 507 -2.79 15.08 -11.55
CA ASN A 507 -3.27 16.40 -11.19
C ASN A 507 -2.82 16.79 -9.77
N SER A 508 -2.43 18.06 -9.57
CA SER A 508 -2.08 18.56 -8.22
C SER A 508 -1.01 17.69 -7.56
N ILE A 509 -1.21 17.20 -6.33
CA ILE A 509 -0.29 16.26 -5.66
C ILE A 509 -0.05 14.98 -6.46
N GLY A 510 -1.03 14.50 -7.22
CA GLY A 510 -0.86 13.36 -8.10
C GLY A 510 0.08 13.66 -9.28
N GLY A 511 0.11 14.91 -9.75
CA GLY A 511 1.10 15.36 -10.72
C GLY A 511 2.52 15.33 -10.14
N TYR A 512 2.66 15.66 -8.85
CA TYR A 512 3.94 15.57 -8.14
C TYR A 512 4.41 14.11 -7.98
N THR A 513 3.53 13.21 -7.54
CA THR A 513 3.91 11.80 -7.37
C THR A 513 4.09 11.09 -8.72
N ALA A 514 3.41 11.52 -9.78
CA ALA A 514 3.66 11.08 -11.16
C ALA A 514 5.06 11.52 -11.65
N MET A 515 5.47 12.77 -11.40
CA MET A 515 6.85 13.22 -11.69
C MET A 515 7.87 12.31 -10.99
N SER A 516 7.64 12.05 -9.70
CA SER A 516 8.51 11.19 -8.90
C SER A 516 8.55 9.75 -9.40
N ALA A 517 7.41 9.13 -9.69
CA ALA A 517 7.38 7.76 -10.18
C ALA A 517 8.07 7.64 -11.55
N ALA A 518 7.94 8.64 -12.43
CA ALA A 518 8.68 8.69 -13.68
C ALA A 518 10.19 8.83 -13.44
N ALA A 519 10.62 9.69 -12.51
CA ALA A 519 12.02 9.91 -12.17
C ALA A 519 12.68 8.70 -11.49
N ASP A 520 11.93 8.01 -10.62
CA ASP A 520 12.41 6.82 -9.93
C ASP A 520 12.45 5.61 -10.88
N ASP A 521 11.61 5.58 -11.92
CA ASP A 521 11.59 4.50 -12.91
C ASP A 521 12.79 4.51 -13.89
N THR A 522 13.47 5.64 -14.04
CA THR A 522 14.69 5.73 -14.87
C THR A 522 15.94 5.19 -14.16
N VAL A 523 15.90 5.09 -12.83
CA VAL A 523 17.06 4.70 -12.01
C VAL A 523 17.47 3.27 -12.35
N GLY A 524 18.64 3.16 -12.99
CA GLY A 524 19.26 1.90 -13.37
C GLY A 524 20.21 1.35 -12.31
N GLU A 525 21.23 0.61 -12.75
CA GLU A 525 22.32 0.16 -11.88
C GLU A 525 23.06 1.38 -11.32
N SER A 526 23.33 1.36 -10.01
CA SER A 526 24.11 2.40 -9.35
C SER A 526 25.56 2.33 -9.82
N ASP A 527 26.09 3.45 -10.32
CA ASP A 527 27.54 3.66 -10.34
C ASP A 527 28.03 3.60 -8.89
N THR A 528 28.96 2.69 -8.60
CA THR A 528 29.46 2.44 -7.24
C THR A 528 30.06 3.70 -6.58
N ASN A 529 30.42 4.70 -7.39
CA ASN A 529 30.98 5.95 -6.89
C ASN A 529 29.92 7.01 -6.54
N ASN A 530 28.68 6.89 -7.03
CA ASN A 530 27.59 7.85 -6.79
C ASN A 530 26.22 7.15 -6.88
N PRO A 531 25.80 6.43 -5.82
CA PRO A 531 24.50 5.78 -5.77
C PRO A 531 23.34 6.75 -5.97
N VAL A 532 22.30 6.29 -6.66
CA VAL A 532 21.10 7.09 -6.95
C VAL A 532 20.01 6.78 -5.93
N VAL A 533 19.47 7.82 -5.28
CA VAL A 533 18.38 7.70 -4.31
C VAL A 533 17.02 7.82 -5.01
N THR A 534 16.06 7.01 -4.56
CA THR A 534 14.64 7.06 -4.96
C THR A 534 13.75 7.14 -3.73
N ALA A 535 12.45 7.33 -3.88
CA ALA A 535 11.53 7.39 -2.74
C ALA A 535 11.64 6.13 -1.86
N SER A 536 11.55 4.96 -2.48
CA SER A 536 11.64 3.65 -1.81
C SER A 536 13.06 3.06 -1.74
N GLY A 537 14.03 3.70 -2.40
CA GLY A 537 15.40 3.18 -2.55
C GLY A 537 15.50 1.97 -3.47
N LYS A 538 14.48 1.74 -4.31
CA LYS A 538 14.41 0.65 -5.28
C LYS A 538 14.74 1.13 -6.67
N ARG A 539 15.30 0.24 -7.49
CA ARG A 539 15.59 0.51 -8.90
C ARG A 539 14.32 0.59 -9.74
N GLY A 540 14.39 1.35 -10.83
CA GLY A 540 13.32 1.50 -11.80
C GLY A 540 13.17 0.29 -12.74
N SER A 541 12.03 0.23 -13.42
CA SER A 541 11.75 -0.75 -14.48
C SER A 541 12.20 -0.27 -15.86
N LYS A 542 12.47 1.03 -16.04
CA LYS A 542 12.79 1.70 -17.32
C LYS A 542 11.67 1.57 -18.37
N LYS A 543 10.43 1.37 -17.93
CA LYS A 543 9.24 1.22 -18.77
C LYS A 543 8.44 2.52 -18.93
N CYS A 544 8.72 3.54 -18.13
CA CYS A 544 8.15 4.87 -18.30
C CYS A 544 8.66 5.51 -19.61
N LYS A 545 7.74 5.89 -20.51
CA LYS A 545 8.03 6.52 -21.80
C LYS A 545 7.55 7.97 -21.89
N GLY A 546 6.70 8.41 -20.97
CA GLY A 546 6.13 9.74 -21.01
C GLY A 546 5.53 10.17 -19.68
N LEU A 547 5.47 11.48 -19.48
CA LEU A 547 4.91 12.11 -18.29
C LEU A 547 3.92 13.22 -18.67
N VAL A 548 2.73 13.24 -18.04
CA VAL A 548 1.71 14.28 -18.23
C VAL A 548 1.41 15.01 -16.92
N LEU A 549 1.64 16.31 -16.88
CA LEU A 549 1.42 17.16 -15.72
C LEU A 549 0.22 18.08 -15.94
N MET A 550 -0.78 17.98 -15.06
CA MET A 550 -1.99 18.79 -15.11
C MET A 550 -2.08 19.61 -13.83
N ASN A 551 -1.75 20.91 -13.88
CA ASN A 551 -1.73 21.78 -12.69
C ASN A 551 -0.98 21.11 -11.50
N SER A 552 0.18 20.52 -11.79
CA SER A 552 0.92 19.73 -10.81
C SER A 552 1.33 20.58 -9.59
N ALA A 553 1.31 19.96 -8.41
CA ALA A 553 1.86 20.55 -7.20
C ALA A 553 3.40 20.45 -7.18
N GLY A 554 4.02 20.96 -6.12
CA GLY A 554 5.47 20.87 -5.93
C GLY A 554 6.20 22.17 -6.23
N LYS A 555 7.42 22.27 -5.70
CA LYS A 555 8.24 23.47 -5.81
C LYS A 555 8.98 23.49 -7.15
N ILE A 556 8.99 24.64 -7.80
CA ILE A 556 9.77 24.90 -9.01
C ILE A 556 10.59 26.16 -8.71
N PHE A 557 11.87 26.11 -8.98
CA PHE A 557 12.73 27.29 -8.90
C PHE A 557 13.01 27.80 -10.31
N THR A 558 13.10 29.11 -10.46
CA THR A 558 13.63 29.76 -11.67
C THR A 558 15.16 29.68 -11.70
N LYS A 559 15.76 29.85 -12.88
CA LYS A 559 17.22 29.91 -13.02
C LYS A 559 17.84 31.00 -12.14
N LYS A 560 17.23 32.17 -12.08
CA LYS A 560 17.69 33.29 -11.24
C LYS A 560 17.69 32.94 -9.75
N GLU A 561 16.67 32.22 -9.27
CA GLU A 561 16.62 31.78 -7.87
C GLU A 561 17.69 30.73 -7.58
N VAL A 562 17.90 29.77 -8.48
CA VAL A 562 18.98 28.77 -8.37
C VAL A 562 20.35 29.46 -8.36
N ASP A 563 20.59 30.39 -9.28
CA ASP A 563 21.84 31.15 -9.35
C ASP A 563 22.06 31.99 -8.08
N ALA A 564 21.00 32.59 -7.52
CA ALA A 564 21.09 33.32 -6.25
C ALA A 564 21.36 32.40 -5.05
N MET A 565 20.85 31.17 -5.05
CA MET A 565 21.13 30.16 -4.02
C MET A 565 22.56 29.60 -4.13
N SER A 566 23.18 29.68 -5.30
CA SER A 566 24.50 29.12 -5.61
C SER A 566 25.72 29.86 -5.02
N THR A 567 25.51 30.90 -4.21
CA THR A 567 26.61 31.57 -3.47
C THR A 567 27.12 30.78 -2.25
N GLY A 568 26.62 29.54 -2.03
CA GLY A 568 27.06 28.57 -1.02
C GLY A 568 27.07 27.14 -1.56
N VAL A 569 27.40 26.16 -0.70
CA VAL A 569 27.35 24.72 -1.02
C VAL A 569 25.90 24.32 -1.34
N THR A 570 25.60 23.99 -2.60
CA THR A 570 24.24 23.64 -3.04
C THR A 570 24.08 22.13 -3.12
N SER A 571 23.05 21.58 -2.48
CA SER A 571 22.55 20.21 -2.64
C SER A 571 21.09 20.24 -3.08
N THR A 572 20.67 19.20 -3.80
CA THR A 572 19.25 18.99 -4.11
C THR A 572 18.50 18.56 -2.85
N VAL A 573 17.16 18.65 -2.84
CA VAL A 573 16.39 18.23 -1.66
C VAL A 573 16.57 16.75 -1.38
N ALA A 574 16.59 15.92 -2.42
CA ALA A 574 16.87 14.49 -2.29
C ALA A 574 18.26 14.23 -1.67
N GLU A 575 19.29 14.91 -2.14
CA GLU A 575 20.65 14.79 -1.59
C GLU A 575 20.74 15.30 -0.16
N ALA A 576 20.11 16.43 0.14
CA ALA A 576 20.07 16.98 1.49
C ALA A 576 19.36 16.01 2.45
N THR A 577 18.31 15.34 1.98
CA THR A 577 17.60 14.31 2.73
C THR A 577 18.51 13.09 2.95
N ALA A 578 19.15 12.56 1.91
CA ALA A 578 19.97 11.34 1.98
C ALA A 578 21.32 11.52 2.69
N ASN A 579 21.83 12.75 2.78
CA ASN A 579 23.06 13.08 3.52
C ASN A 579 22.77 13.64 4.91
N ASP A 580 21.54 13.52 5.42
CA ASP A 580 21.14 13.99 6.75
C ASP A 580 21.44 15.50 6.98
N LEU A 581 21.24 16.34 5.94
CA LEU A 581 21.51 17.78 5.93
C LEU A 581 20.26 18.65 6.18
N LEU A 582 19.11 18.02 6.43
CA LEU A 582 17.87 18.74 6.73
C LEU A 582 17.98 19.46 8.08
N GLY A 583 17.33 20.62 8.20
CA GLY A 583 17.19 21.34 9.48
C GLY A 583 16.39 20.53 10.52
N PRO A 584 16.25 21.03 11.77
CA PRO A 584 15.57 20.27 12.82
C PRO A 584 14.10 19.96 12.51
N SER A 585 13.65 18.75 12.84
CA SER A 585 12.25 18.34 12.73
C SER A 585 11.49 18.72 14.00
N SER A 586 10.64 19.74 13.90
CA SER A 586 9.86 20.29 15.02
C SER A 586 8.37 20.43 14.67
N PRO A 587 7.67 19.32 14.34
CA PRO A 587 6.24 19.38 14.07
C PRO A 587 5.43 19.80 15.30
N PRO A 588 4.18 20.30 15.11
CA PRO A 588 3.31 20.60 16.24
C PRO A 588 3.00 19.33 17.04
N SER A 589 2.70 19.50 18.33
CA SER A 589 2.30 18.39 19.19
C SER A 589 1.05 17.68 18.64
N ARG A 590 0.90 16.39 18.94
CA ARG A 590 -0.23 15.56 18.46
C ARG A 590 -1.60 16.20 18.76
N GLN A 591 -1.77 16.83 19.93
CA GLN A 591 -3.00 17.50 20.31
C GLN A 591 -3.30 18.72 19.43
N ILE A 592 -2.30 19.59 19.21
CA ILE A 592 -2.46 20.78 18.36
C ILE A 592 -2.77 20.35 16.92
N ALA A 593 -2.07 19.32 16.43
CA ALA A 593 -2.29 18.76 15.11
C ALA A 593 -3.72 18.21 14.96
N LYS A 594 -4.22 17.42 15.93
CA LYS A 594 -5.61 16.90 15.93
C LYS A 594 -6.66 18.00 15.93
N VAL A 595 -6.47 19.07 16.72
CA VAL A 595 -7.38 20.23 16.74
C VAL A 595 -7.39 20.92 15.37
N PHE A 596 -6.21 21.16 14.80
CA PHE A 596 -6.09 21.73 13.45
C PHE A 596 -6.79 20.88 12.39
N GLY A 597 -6.50 19.57 12.34
CA GLY A 597 -7.09 18.65 11.37
C GLY A 597 -8.61 18.55 11.49
N SER A 598 -9.13 18.50 12.73
CA SER A 598 -10.58 18.49 12.98
C SER A 598 -11.24 19.80 12.53
N GLY A 599 -10.63 20.95 12.84
CA GLY A 599 -11.11 22.26 12.42
C GLY A 599 -11.09 22.43 10.89
N LEU A 600 -10.06 21.91 10.23
CA LEU A 600 -9.94 21.95 8.78
C LEU A 600 -11.02 21.09 8.11
N LEU A 601 -11.26 19.86 8.57
CA LEU A 601 -12.37 19.02 8.05
C LEU A 601 -13.74 19.65 8.29
N TRP A 602 -13.96 20.23 9.47
CA TRP A 602 -15.20 20.97 9.78
C TRP A 602 -15.41 22.16 8.83
N TYR A 603 -14.34 22.85 8.46
CA TYR A 603 -14.41 23.95 7.49
C TYR A 603 -14.67 23.47 6.06
N LEU A 604 -13.98 22.41 5.62
CA LEU A 604 -14.00 21.96 4.22
C LEU A 604 -15.29 21.22 3.85
N ARG A 605 -15.74 20.26 4.68
CA ARG A 605 -16.89 19.38 4.36
C ARG A 605 -18.16 20.11 3.90
N PRO A 606 -18.66 21.15 4.60
CA PRO A 606 -19.87 21.86 4.16
C PRO A 606 -19.65 22.74 2.92
N ARG A 607 -18.39 22.94 2.48
CA ARG A 607 -18.00 23.84 1.38
C ARG A 607 -17.54 23.10 0.13
N ILE A 608 -17.50 21.77 0.13
CA ILE A 608 -16.96 20.94 -0.97
C ILE A 608 -17.44 21.44 -2.32
N GLN A 609 -18.76 21.51 -2.55
CA GLN A 609 -19.32 21.94 -3.84
C GLN A 609 -18.86 23.35 -4.24
N SER A 610 -18.88 24.31 -3.31
CA SER A 610 -18.45 25.68 -3.59
C SER A 610 -16.95 25.78 -3.90
N ILE A 611 -16.13 25.00 -3.20
CA ILE A 611 -14.69 24.93 -3.43
C ILE A 611 -14.42 24.30 -4.80
N CYS A 612 -15.06 23.17 -5.12
CA CYS A 612 -14.96 22.54 -6.42
C CYS A 612 -15.39 23.50 -7.53
N LYS A 613 -16.53 24.19 -7.44
CA LYS A 613 -16.95 25.15 -8.49
C LYS A 613 -15.95 26.29 -8.69
N ASN A 614 -15.30 26.77 -7.62
CA ASN A 614 -14.24 27.77 -7.76
C ASN A 614 -13.00 27.21 -8.48
N LEU A 615 -12.71 25.92 -8.33
CA LEU A 615 -11.63 25.23 -9.02
C LEU A 615 -11.93 24.94 -10.50
N TYR A 616 -13.19 25.08 -10.94
CA TYR A 616 -13.70 24.74 -12.28
C TYR A 616 -14.35 25.98 -12.94
N PRO A 617 -13.61 27.09 -13.13
CA PRO A 617 -14.18 28.39 -13.51
C PRO A 617 -14.72 28.46 -14.94
N THR A 618 -14.23 27.61 -15.86
CA THR A 618 -14.68 27.56 -17.26
C THR A 618 -15.92 26.70 -17.42
N ASN A 619 -15.97 25.56 -16.72
CA ASN A 619 -17.13 24.67 -16.74
C ASN A 619 -17.55 24.25 -15.31
N PRO A 620 -18.20 25.15 -14.54
CA PRO A 620 -18.64 24.83 -13.18
C PRO A 620 -19.68 23.70 -13.10
N ASP A 621 -20.37 23.41 -14.21
CA ASP A 621 -21.37 22.34 -14.30
C ASP A 621 -20.73 20.94 -14.38
N ALA A 622 -19.41 20.86 -14.65
CA ALA A 622 -18.66 19.60 -14.51
C ALA A 622 -18.56 19.13 -13.05
N VAL A 623 -18.80 20.02 -12.07
CA VAL A 623 -18.86 19.67 -10.65
C VAL A 623 -20.23 19.08 -10.34
N ASP A 624 -20.32 17.76 -10.47
CA ASP A 624 -21.52 16.98 -10.22
C ASP A 624 -21.63 16.48 -8.76
N ASP A 625 -22.79 15.91 -8.44
CA ASP A 625 -23.09 15.36 -7.11
C ASP A 625 -22.29 14.08 -6.81
N ILE A 626 -21.86 13.34 -7.84
CA ILE A 626 -21.05 12.13 -7.69
C ILE A 626 -19.66 12.52 -7.16
N LEU A 627 -19.03 13.52 -7.79
CA LEU A 627 -17.77 14.10 -7.33
C LEU A 627 -17.91 14.62 -5.90
N CYS A 628 -18.85 15.55 -5.65
CA CYS A 628 -18.98 16.17 -4.33
C CYS A 628 -19.33 15.15 -3.23
N GLY A 629 -20.22 14.19 -3.53
CA GLY A 629 -20.63 13.13 -2.63
C GLY A 629 -19.48 12.16 -2.33
N GLY A 630 -18.68 11.82 -3.34
CA GLY A 630 -17.46 11.02 -3.20
C GLY A 630 -16.47 11.64 -2.23
N ILE A 631 -16.11 12.91 -2.45
CA ILE A 631 -15.21 13.68 -1.57
C ILE A 631 -15.72 13.71 -0.14
N LEU A 632 -17.02 13.97 0.06
CA LEU A 632 -17.61 14.01 1.39
C LEU A 632 -17.50 12.66 2.08
N ARG A 633 -17.88 11.56 1.40
CA ARG A 633 -17.84 10.21 1.96
C ARG A 633 -16.41 9.79 2.30
N ASP A 634 -15.46 10.00 1.40
CA ASP A 634 -14.04 9.70 1.64
C ASP A 634 -13.50 10.45 2.85
N SER A 635 -13.93 11.70 3.04
CA SER A 635 -13.51 12.51 4.18
C SER A 635 -14.03 12.00 5.53
N LEU A 636 -15.07 11.15 5.54
CA LEU A 636 -15.72 10.64 6.76
C LEU A 636 -15.13 9.32 7.27
N ASP A 637 -14.16 8.75 6.56
CA ASP A 637 -13.42 7.57 7.02
C ASP A 637 -12.55 7.88 8.24
N SER A 638 -12.37 6.91 9.14
CA SER A 638 -11.70 7.07 10.44
C SER A 638 -10.28 7.66 10.36
N GLY A 639 -9.55 7.35 9.29
CA GLY A 639 -8.20 7.84 9.07
C GLY A 639 -8.07 9.13 8.29
N ALA A 640 -9.16 9.71 7.79
CA ALA A 640 -9.10 10.91 6.95
C ALA A 640 -8.41 12.09 7.66
N ILE A 641 -8.58 12.21 8.98
CA ILE A 641 -7.89 13.24 9.78
C ILE A 641 -6.36 13.09 9.74
N ASN A 642 -5.83 11.87 9.66
CA ASN A 642 -4.39 11.61 9.65
C ASN A 642 -3.71 12.21 8.41
N VAL A 643 -4.41 12.21 7.27
CA VAL A 643 -3.96 12.89 6.05
C VAL A 643 -3.88 14.39 6.27
N MET A 644 -4.90 15.00 6.89
CA MET A 644 -4.95 16.45 7.13
C MET A 644 -3.83 16.93 8.05
N ILE A 645 -3.57 16.19 9.13
CA ILE A 645 -2.56 16.57 10.12
C ILE A 645 -1.12 16.32 9.62
N SER A 646 -0.93 15.38 8.68
CA SER A 646 0.37 15.07 8.09
C SER A 646 0.95 16.27 7.35
N GLY A 647 0.12 17.16 6.79
CA GLY A 647 0.57 18.41 6.14
C GLY A 647 1.44 19.32 7.03
N SER A 648 1.31 19.22 8.35
CA SER A 648 2.11 19.98 9.32
C SER A 648 3.42 19.29 9.74
N LYS A 649 3.68 18.08 9.22
CA LYS A 649 4.77 17.18 9.64
C LYS A 649 5.75 16.85 8.50
N LEU A 650 5.55 17.43 7.31
CA LEU A 650 6.22 17.00 6.09
C LEU A 650 7.70 17.42 6.05
N PRO A 651 8.61 16.56 5.55
CA PRO A 651 9.92 17.00 5.11
C PRO A 651 9.81 17.94 3.89
N PRO A 652 10.88 18.67 3.54
CA PRO A 652 10.93 19.39 2.28
C PRO A 652 10.68 18.43 1.09
N PRO A 653 9.77 18.76 0.15
CA PRO A 653 9.53 17.94 -1.03
C PRO A 653 10.66 18.10 -2.07
N ARG A 654 10.91 17.06 -2.86
CA ARG A 654 11.75 17.17 -4.07
C ARG A 654 11.23 18.28 -4.98
N THR A 655 12.12 18.94 -5.70
CA THR A 655 11.71 20.00 -6.64
C THR A 655 11.37 19.41 -7.99
N ALA A 656 10.54 20.10 -8.78
CA ALA A 656 10.34 19.72 -10.18
C ALA A 656 11.64 19.84 -10.99
N ASN A 657 12.54 20.77 -10.60
CA ASN A 657 13.86 20.89 -11.19
C ASN A 657 14.64 19.57 -11.10
N GLU A 658 14.71 19.00 -9.90
CA GLU A 658 15.30 17.69 -9.62
C GLU A 658 14.59 16.57 -10.40
N LEU A 659 13.29 16.40 -10.17
CA LEU A 659 12.52 15.28 -10.71
C LEU A 659 12.50 15.25 -12.24
N LEU A 660 12.54 16.42 -12.90
CA LEU A 660 12.52 16.53 -14.35
C LEU A 660 13.91 16.70 -14.97
N GLY A 661 14.99 16.55 -14.20
CA GLY A 661 16.36 16.63 -14.72
C GLY A 661 16.64 17.95 -15.43
N ALA A 662 16.21 19.07 -14.82
CA ALA A 662 16.29 20.41 -15.41
C ALA A 662 17.72 20.88 -15.70
N ASP A 663 17.86 21.85 -16.62
CA ASP A 663 19.12 22.51 -16.97
C ASP A 663 19.73 23.31 -15.81
N PHE A 664 18.95 23.54 -14.75
CA PHE A 664 19.34 24.23 -13.52
C PHE A 664 18.55 23.67 -12.32
N GLY A 665 19.21 23.61 -11.16
CA GLY A 665 18.58 23.11 -9.92
C GLY A 665 18.38 21.59 -9.87
N SER A 666 19.05 20.83 -10.75
CA SER A 666 19.10 19.36 -10.76
C SER A 666 20.55 18.87 -10.77
N CYS A 667 20.79 17.58 -10.48
CA CYS A 667 22.10 16.96 -10.48
C CYS A 667 22.72 16.79 -11.86
N LYS A 668 21.92 16.82 -12.93
CA LYS A 668 22.39 16.58 -14.31
C LYS A 668 23.42 17.60 -14.81
N ASN A 669 23.36 18.83 -14.32
CA ASN A 669 24.18 19.94 -14.83
C ASN A 669 25.09 20.56 -13.74
N ARG A 670 25.43 19.78 -12.71
CA ARG A 670 26.18 20.26 -11.53
C ARG A 670 27.67 20.49 -11.74
N ASP A 671 28.27 19.96 -12.80
CA ASP A 671 29.69 20.20 -13.16
C ASP A 671 30.03 21.68 -13.41
N LEU A 672 29.02 22.56 -13.45
CA LEU A 672 29.14 24.01 -13.68
C LEU A 672 29.07 24.87 -12.39
N VAL A 673 28.90 24.26 -11.20
CA VAL A 673 28.75 24.97 -9.90
C VAL A 673 29.66 24.33 -8.84
N LYS A 674 30.17 25.11 -7.87
CA LYS A 674 30.87 24.56 -6.69
C LYS A 674 29.87 23.77 -5.82
N THR A 675 29.73 22.48 -6.06
CA THR A 675 28.73 21.66 -5.38
C THR A 675 29.27 20.95 -4.14
N TYR A 676 28.33 20.57 -3.26
CA TYR A 676 28.57 19.57 -2.23
C TYR A 676 29.05 18.28 -2.91
N ASP A 677 30.11 17.66 -2.38
CA ASP A 677 30.53 16.32 -2.78
C ASP A 677 29.52 15.31 -2.19
N SER A 678 28.36 15.22 -2.83
CA SER A 678 27.26 14.39 -2.36
C SER A 678 27.60 12.93 -2.57
N ARG A 679 27.40 12.11 -1.53
CA ARG A 679 27.49 10.65 -1.64
C ARG A 679 26.40 10.04 -2.53
N PHE A 680 25.33 10.80 -2.79
CA PHE A 680 24.14 10.33 -3.50
C PHE A 680 23.78 11.28 -4.63
N LYS A 681 23.08 10.78 -5.64
CA LYS A 681 22.42 11.56 -6.69
C LYS A 681 20.92 11.31 -6.68
N GLU A 682 20.10 12.28 -7.03
CA GLU A 682 18.66 12.01 -7.20
C GLU A 682 18.33 11.27 -8.51
N GLY A 683 17.26 10.46 -8.48
CA GLY A 683 16.60 9.99 -9.70
C GLY A 683 15.93 11.16 -10.44
N THR A 684 16.02 11.16 -11.78
CA THR A 684 15.47 12.22 -12.65
C THR A 684 14.82 11.63 -13.91
N PHE A 685 13.78 12.28 -14.43
CA PHE A 685 13.13 11.92 -15.68
C PHE A 685 13.47 12.91 -16.80
N ASP A 686 14.14 12.44 -17.83
CA ASP A 686 14.57 13.23 -18.99
C ASP A 686 13.79 12.93 -20.28
N GLY A 687 12.84 12.01 -20.22
CA GLY A 687 11.94 11.70 -21.32
C GLY A 687 10.98 12.85 -21.66
N PRO A 688 10.09 12.63 -22.64
CA PRO A 688 9.10 13.62 -23.06
C PRO A 688 8.15 13.96 -21.91
N VAL A 689 7.84 15.25 -21.75
CA VAL A 689 6.85 15.72 -20.76
C VAL A 689 5.82 16.60 -21.45
N LEU A 690 4.54 16.35 -21.18
CA LEU A 690 3.44 17.26 -21.50
C LEU A 690 3.01 17.98 -20.22
N VAL A 691 2.93 19.30 -20.26
CA VAL A 691 2.35 20.14 -19.21
C VAL A 691 1.05 20.69 -19.75
N ALA A 692 -0.06 20.01 -19.47
CA ALA A 692 -1.41 20.46 -19.84
C ALA A 692 -1.97 21.34 -18.72
N GLN A 693 -1.59 22.62 -18.74
CA GLN A 693 -1.85 23.56 -17.66
C GLN A 693 -3.19 24.28 -17.84
N GLY A 694 -4.12 24.13 -16.89
CA GLY A 694 -5.26 25.01 -16.75
C GLY A 694 -4.83 26.41 -16.31
N LEU A 695 -4.99 27.40 -17.19
CA LEU A 695 -4.52 28.78 -16.97
C LEU A 695 -5.36 29.60 -16.00
N LEU A 696 -6.55 29.12 -15.64
CA LEU A 696 -7.48 29.79 -14.72
C LEU A 696 -7.47 29.18 -13.32
N ASP A 697 -6.49 28.33 -13.01
CA ASP A 697 -6.35 27.70 -11.69
C ASP A 697 -6.23 28.76 -10.58
N PRO A 698 -7.18 28.81 -9.63
CA PRO A 698 -7.22 29.85 -8.60
C PRO A 698 -6.22 29.61 -7.46
N LEU A 699 -5.53 28.46 -7.42
CA LEU A 699 -4.64 28.10 -6.31
C LEU A 699 -3.23 28.66 -6.45
N ASN A 700 -2.83 29.11 -7.64
CA ASN A 700 -1.48 29.63 -7.91
C ASN A 700 -1.46 30.54 -9.16
N ASP A 701 -0.33 31.19 -9.42
CA ASP A 701 -0.09 31.85 -10.71
C ASP A 701 0.20 30.80 -11.79
N ALA A 702 -0.88 30.26 -12.37
CA ALA A 702 -0.82 29.16 -13.33
C ALA A 702 -0.01 29.48 -14.59
N LYS A 703 -0.06 30.73 -15.08
CA LYS A 703 0.66 31.17 -16.28
C LYS A 703 2.16 31.19 -16.03
N SER A 704 2.57 31.80 -14.91
CA SER A 704 3.98 31.81 -14.50
C SER A 704 4.47 30.38 -14.25
N ARG A 705 3.67 29.55 -13.58
CA ARG A 705 3.99 28.15 -13.31
C ARG A 705 4.20 27.32 -14.59
N ALA A 706 3.32 27.47 -15.58
CA ALA A 706 3.48 26.84 -16.89
C ALA A 706 4.78 27.25 -17.59
N ALA A 707 5.08 28.56 -17.61
CA ALA A 707 6.31 29.08 -18.18
C ALA A 707 7.55 28.50 -17.45
N MET A 708 7.53 28.50 -16.12
CA MET A 708 8.61 27.95 -15.31
C MET A 708 8.87 26.47 -15.60
N LEU A 709 7.82 25.65 -15.79
CA LEU A 709 7.96 24.24 -16.18
C LEU A 709 8.57 24.08 -17.58
N GLY A 710 8.12 24.87 -18.55
CA GLY A 710 8.66 24.85 -19.92
C GLY A 710 10.12 25.30 -19.98
N ASP A 711 10.53 26.22 -19.11
CA ASP A 711 11.89 26.73 -19.03
C ASP A 711 12.89 25.75 -18.40
N LEU A 712 12.42 24.68 -17.75
CA LEU A 712 13.31 23.75 -17.03
C LEU A 712 14.31 23.05 -17.94
N ARG A 713 13.88 22.62 -19.14
CA ARG A 713 14.73 22.00 -20.16
C ARG A 713 13.98 21.80 -21.48
N LYS A 714 14.72 21.47 -22.55
CA LYS A 714 14.14 20.96 -23.79
C LYS A 714 13.42 19.61 -23.57
N GLY A 715 12.35 19.38 -24.31
CA GLY A 715 11.53 18.15 -24.24
C GLY A 715 10.30 18.25 -23.34
N ILE A 716 10.09 19.41 -22.70
CA ILE A 716 8.86 19.75 -21.98
C ILE A 716 7.97 20.58 -22.93
N LYS A 717 6.85 20.00 -23.35
CA LYS A 717 5.82 20.68 -24.15
C LYS A 717 4.77 21.26 -23.20
N VAL A 718 4.61 22.57 -23.21
CA VAL A 718 3.56 23.24 -22.44
C VAL A 718 2.36 23.47 -23.34
N ASP A 719 1.21 22.95 -22.92
CA ASP A 719 -0.09 23.20 -23.55
C ASP A 719 -0.98 23.99 -22.59
N SER A 720 -1.51 25.10 -23.07
CA SER A 720 -2.28 26.05 -22.29
C SER A 720 -3.76 25.78 -22.47
N ILE A 721 -4.39 25.23 -21.44
CA ILE A 721 -5.81 24.87 -21.44
C ILE A 721 -6.60 25.98 -20.75
N ASN A 722 -7.72 26.39 -21.34
CA ASN A 722 -8.60 27.40 -20.74
C ASN A 722 -9.49 26.78 -19.65
N ALA A 723 -8.87 26.16 -18.65
CA ALA A 723 -9.51 25.49 -17.53
C ALA A 723 -8.90 25.97 -16.20
N GLY A 724 -9.54 25.62 -15.09
CA GLY A 724 -9.07 25.81 -13.74
C GLY A 724 -8.11 24.73 -13.26
N HIS A 725 -8.28 24.30 -12.00
CA HIS A 725 -7.31 23.44 -11.32
C HIS A 725 -7.38 21.98 -11.75
N CYS A 726 -8.54 21.48 -12.16
CA CYS A 726 -8.75 20.09 -12.52
C CYS A 726 -9.14 19.96 -14.01
N PRO A 727 -8.24 20.33 -14.95
CA PRO A 727 -8.59 20.44 -16.37
C PRO A 727 -9.06 19.11 -16.98
N HIS A 728 -8.59 17.98 -16.44
CA HIS A 728 -8.97 16.63 -16.84
C HIS A 728 -10.44 16.28 -16.56
N ASP A 729 -11.06 16.88 -15.54
CA ASP A 729 -12.46 16.67 -15.22
C ASP A 729 -13.34 17.84 -15.71
N GLU A 730 -12.78 19.06 -15.76
CA GLU A 730 -13.49 20.25 -16.23
C GLU A 730 -13.67 20.30 -17.76
N LEU A 731 -12.58 20.05 -18.51
CA LEU A 731 -12.53 20.04 -19.98
C LEU A 731 -11.86 18.75 -20.49
N PRO A 732 -12.47 17.57 -20.23
CA PRO A 732 -11.88 16.26 -20.50
C PRO A 732 -11.49 16.06 -21.97
N ALA A 733 -12.28 16.59 -22.91
CA ALA A 733 -12.03 16.44 -24.34
C ALA A 733 -10.78 17.19 -24.81
N GLU A 734 -10.52 18.38 -24.25
CA GLU A 734 -9.31 19.17 -24.56
C GLU A 734 -8.06 18.47 -24.02
N ILE A 735 -8.15 17.90 -22.82
CA ILE A 735 -7.06 17.12 -22.21
C ILE A 735 -6.78 15.85 -23.00
N ALA A 736 -7.81 15.07 -23.35
CA ALA A 736 -7.64 13.85 -24.13
C ALA A 736 -7.01 14.15 -25.50
N PHE A 737 -7.45 15.21 -26.18
CA PHE A 737 -6.85 15.67 -27.43
C PHE A 737 -5.37 16.06 -27.27
N SER A 738 -5.05 16.85 -26.23
CA SER A 738 -3.67 17.28 -25.93
C SER A 738 -2.74 16.09 -25.69
N ILE A 739 -3.17 15.14 -24.84
CA ILE A 739 -2.43 13.90 -24.54
C ILE A 739 -2.21 13.09 -25.80
N ASN A 740 -3.27 12.80 -26.57
CA ASN A 740 -3.14 11.98 -27.77
C ASN A 740 -2.27 12.64 -28.84
N SER A 741 -2.42 13.95 -29.07
CA SER A 741 -1.59 14.67 -30.01
C SER A 741 -0.11 14.59 -29.62
N TRP A 742 0.19 14.74 -28.34
CA TRP A 742 1.56 14.68 -27.83
C TRP A 742 2.17 13.27 -27.88
N LEU A 743 1.39 12.22 -27.51
CA LEU A 743 1.84 10.82 -27.60
C LEU A 743 2.26 10.46 -29.02
N ASN A 744 1.46 10.85 -30.02
CA ASN A 744 1.71 10.55 -31.43
C ASN A 744 2.85 11.36 -32.08
N THR A 745 3.33 12.43 -31.44
CA THR A 745 4.40 13.28 -32.00
C THR A 745 5.72 13.13 -31.27
N GLU A 746 5.71 13.21 -29.94
CA GLU A 746 6.94 13.32 -29.13
C GLU A 746 7.34 11.97 -28.54
N VAL A 747 6.38 11.18 -28.07
CA VAL A 747 6.65 9.86 -27.47
C VAL A 747 6.91 8.82 -28.55
N ALA A 748 6.11 8.81 -29.63
CA ALA A 748 6.30 7.90 -30.76
C ALA A 748 7.60 8.12 -31.55
N ALA A 749 8.25 9.29 -31.41
CA ALA A 749 9.51 9.62 -32.08
C ALA A 749 10.76 9.06 -31.36
N MET A 750 10.60 8.52 -30.15
CA MET A 750 11.65 7.87 -29.34
C MET A 750 11.60 6.35 -29.45
#